data_AF-A0A8S8Y8A9-F1
#
_entry.id   AF-A0A8S8Y8A9-F1
#
_cell.length_a   1.000
_cell.length_b   1.000
_cell.length_c   1.000
_cell.angle_alpha   90.00
_cell.angle_beta   90.00
_cell.angle_gamma   90.00
#
_symmetry.space_group_name_H-M   'P 1'
#
loop_
_entity.id
_entity.type
_entity.pdbx_description
1 polymer ?
#
loop_
_entity_poly.entity_id
_entity_poly.type
_entity_poly.pdbx_seq_one_letter_code
_entity_poly.pdbx_strand_id
1 'polypeptide(L)'
;MANAIARHLEEHSLDSFQVPDSRRILVEQVISGAFPTYMITTCRGRGFNTALGYFMAGLAEANNIAVIEMSFDENGLLLKTSQEVDPGAMYTAFRENNHHEVIERYIINTQIFAKRFREVSGRSLIIPKRMGAEEISPQQFQQRAEALLQKHRTMDSSLLMREAKSEIMFGDIDLIGLEHFLTACVAGDARIVHNKVVVPSRLGMSLFMSAFEDLMSMKTRAFLVKDIDPSILQRLLGTRSLATELSSEQLTTYYADKAPVPTSAKELFRLMSHGGGLDREFNNPLYKEKLADIPHGTVRGWVEELCQSGQITKLDGTGQEELDGKWFAPYMAEVHGTLGCLAVAGGKEVENLLELHTSGLTYSIATAFEGTKPTAWEERSLGDPQEALRVKIIEMLGSEGPKTSDEMVERLPFPRTLIERALHELEGRNVISVGFFIQTDDAEYILKIDEHRLTGGEEEVVEYRWIQNMVLDKSFKQYGDSFTAFNEHVLFQKQQELLYRVDEFAFNDWTDVQLDSDVVMGRLLHNRIGYTTKRNIPMLLGLKPEPWLGPMEEEILTKIPPGENVTRQEIMAGYPKGDEHKSLHRDLKNALSNLERQMLVVKQFEEVAGRRRRLSLFHRVQDVYPTLSFEDALEEVVRRMGPVKASTLRFYVSRSFEDLTVALMNLEKAGRIAKVMALVPEPEAFFCAPDEVDELMRPRREDRTVRILTQSDPYVSRFIWEVRSVLDRGWYLPIFKGVDPIGKVLMFKVNDYLEIKDLHVPTAYLDEFCEAFEILLENHAAQLVDVSVLSNFNSEPITAVDDTTRKALEGIGFKVTGERMIRGAVVDPQPREIAERALFHKHHLHQSTRHENEIMALKVVDEIRDDFALRGRSELYRVDLKSMASAHRLHQGINLRGHQVWASYEHFQEILAIRNQPADEELWDIVEFFSSHSDPNLFKERHALSQSEFRKLVQPLIRTGHIVQDFRGGFRSVFVPEGVDRAELRKEYIRKLVEKFPVITLRQLTQLAGPSFKPEELKAVLNAFEEDETLIKGSSSKISIRFAGDEKNCCKKPSRFLRFGISSSRPPTPSLLTLLTS
;
A
#
# COMPACT_ATOMS: atom_id res chain seq x y z
N MET A 1 10.63 23.41 -26.31
CA MET A 1 9.51 22.71 -26.99
C MET A 1 9.41 23.11 -28.47
N ALA A 2 9.24 24.40 -28.81
CA ALA A 2 9.13 24.85 -30.21
C ALA A 2 10.31 24.42 -31.12
N ASN A 3 11.56 24.59 -30.65
CA ASN A 3 12.75 24.16 -31.43
C ASN A 3 12.82 22.64 -31.64
N ALA A 4 12.32 21.85 -30.68
CA ALA A 4 12.30 20.39 -30.82
C ALA A 4 11.28 19.94 -31.86
N ILE A 5 10.10 20.58 -31.90
CA ILE A 5 9.06 20.33 -32.90
C ILE A 5 9.53 20.75 -34.29
N ALA A 6 10.14 21.95 -34.41
CA ALA A 6 10.68 22.44 -35.67
C ALA A 6 11.75 21.50 -36.24
N ARG A 7 12.70 21.09 -35.40
CA ARG A 7 13.75 20.14 -35.77
C ARG A 7 13.18 18.77 -36.16
N HIS A 8 12.19 18.27 -35.42
CA HIS A 8 11.53 16.99 -35.73
C HIS A 8 10.83 17.01 -37.10
N LEU A 9 10.14 18.10 -37.43
CA LEU A 9 9.48 18.28 -38.74
C LEU A 9 10.49 18.53 -39.87
N GLU A 10 11.59 19.24 -39.59
CA GLU A 10 12.68 19.45 -40.55
C GLU A 10 13.37 18.13 -40.90
N GLU A 11 13.71 17.31 -39.90
CA GLU A 11 14.25 15.97 -40.10
C GLU A 11 13.30 15.07 -40.90
N HIS A 12 11.99 15.09 -40.60
CA HIS A 12 11.00 14.37 -41.41
C HIS A 12 10.94 14.89 -42.86
N SER A 13 10.92 16.21 -43.06
CA SER A 13 10.87 16.82 -44.39
C SER A 13 12.12 16.53 -45.23
N LEU A 14 13.28 16.32 -44.61
CA LEU A 14 14.50 15.89 -45.28
C LEU A 14 14.40 14.44 -45.77
N ASP A 15 13.72 13.57 -45.03
CA ASP A 15 13.56 12.15 -45.37
C ASP A 15 12.48 11.91 -46.44
N SER A 16 11.30 12.53 -46.31
CA SER A 16 10.11 12.22 -47.12
C SER A 16 9.79 13.27 -48.19
N PHE A 17 10.40 14.48 -48.11
CA PHE A 17 10.07 15.68 -48.89
C PHE A 17 8.60 16.12 -48.83
N GLN A 18 7.77 15.48 -48.00
CA GLN A 18 6.34 15.70 -47.91
C GLN A 18 5.84 15.50 -46.48
N VAL A 19 4.97 16.39 -46.02
CA VAL A 19 4.40 16.34 -44.67
C VAL A 19 2.92 15.94 -44.77
N PRO A 20 2.39 15.11 -43.85
CA PRO A 20 0.96 14.83 -43.80
C PRO A 20 0.17 16.12 -43.51
N ASP A 21 -0.98 16.27 -44.16
CA ASP A 21 -1.84 17.45 -43.99
C ASP A 21 -3.32 17.03 -44.05
N SER A 22 -4.25 17.97 -43.82
CA SER A 22 -5.69 17.68 -43.81
C SER A 22 -6.24 17.16 -45.15
N ARG A 23 -5.48 17.28 -46.24
CA ARG A 23 -5.80 16.77 -47.58
C ARG A 23 -4.83 15.69 -48.05
N ARG A 24 -3.86 15.28 -47.23
CA ARG A 24 -2.81 14.32 -47.60
C ARG A 24 -2.62 13.25 -46.56
N ILE A 25 -2.59 12.00 -47.02
CA ILE A 25 -2.13 10.85 -46.25
C ILE A 25 -0.83 10.35 -46.88
N LEU A 26 0.16 10.03 -46.06
CA LEU A 26 1.42 9.45 -46.51
C LEU A 26 1.39 7.95 -46.23
N VAL A 27 1.72 7.14 -47.24
CA VAL A 27 1.91 5.70 -47.15
C VAL A 27 3.36 5.41 -47.49
N GLU A 28 4.14 5.00 -46.52
CA GLU A 28 5.53 4.57 -46.69
C GLU A 28 5.60 3.04 -46.67
N GLN A 29 5.91 2.44 -47.80
CA GLN A 29 6.13 1.00 -47.90
C GLN A 29 7.61 0.69 -47.69
N VAL A 30 7.93 -0.02 -46.61
CA VAL A 30 9.29 -0.45 -46.28
C VAL A 30 9.63 -1.71 -47.08
N ILE A 31 10.70 -1.65 -47.88
CA ILE A 31 11.12 -2.74 -48.79
C ILE A 31 12.18 -3.65 -48.16
N SER A 32 12.82 -3.23 -47.06
CA SER A 32 13.96 -3.93 -46.44
C SER A 32 13.58 -5.14 -45.58
N GLY A 33 12.30 -5.31 -45.23
CA GLY A 33 11.81 -6.41 -44.39
C GLY A 33 11.40 -7.67 -45.17
N ALA A 34 11.39 -8.82 -44.50
CA ALA A 34 10.94 -10.10 -45.07
C ALA A 34 9.48 -10.10 -45.58
N PHE A 35 8.66 -9.17 -45.08
CA PHE A 35 7.27 -8.99 -45.49
C PHE A 35 6.99 -7.52 -45.81
N PRO A 36 6.18 -7.21 -46.84
CA PRO A 36 5.73 -5.85 -47.14
C PRO A 36 5.11 -5.19 -45.90
N THR A 37 5.69 -4.06 -45.50
CA THR A 37 5.26 -3.32 -44.31
C THR A 37 4.92 -1.89 -44.70
N TYR A 38 3.70 -1.45 -44.41
CA TYR A 38 3.16 -0.14 -44.76
C TYR A 38 3.00 0.73 -43.51
N MET A 39 3.75 1.83 -43.42
CA MET A 39 3.56 2.89 -42.42
C MET A 39 2.65 3.96 -43.01
N ILE A 40 1.47 4.16 -42.44
CA ILE A 40 0.50 5.12 -42.96
C ILE A 40 0.30 6.23 -41.95
N THR A 41 0.77 7.43 -42.29
CA THR A 41 0.67 8.60 -41.43
C THR A 41 -0.53 9.45 -41.87
N THR A 42 -1.49 9.65 -40.97
CA THR A 42 -2.76 10.36 -41.26
C THR A 42 -2.97 11.60 -40.39
N CYS A 43 -2.51 11.61 -39.14
CA CYS A 43 -2.81 12.63 -38.12
C CYS A 43 -4.31 12.95 -37.93
N ARG A 44 -5.20 11.99 -38.19
CA ARG A 44 -6.67 12.15 -38.14
C ARG A 44 -7.33 11.48 -36.93
N GLY A 45 -6.53 11.01 -35.99
CA GLY A 45 -7.01 10.36 -34.77
C GLY A 45 -7.26 8.86 -34.95
N ARG A 46 -7.30 8.17 -33.81
CA ARG A 46 -7.35 6.71 -33.74
C ARG A 46 -8.59 6.09 -34.40
N GLY A 47 -9.76 6.73 -34.28
CA GLY A 47 -11.01 6.23 -34.89
C GLY A 47 -10.94 6.17 -36.41
N PHE A 48 -10.36 7.21 -37.05
CA PHE A 48 -10.12 7.24 -38.49
C PHE A 48 -9.08 6.20 -38.92
N ASN A 49 -7.96 6.10 -38.19
CA ASN A 49 -6.91 5.13 -38.47
C ASN A 49 -7.42 3.68 -38.39
N THR A 50 -8.25 3.39 -37.39
CA THR A 50 -8.87 2.07 -37.24
C THR A 50 -9.79 1.75 -38.41
N ALA A 51 -10.62 2.71 -38.84
CA ALA A 51 -11.48 2.55 -40.02
C ALA A 51 -10.67 2.30 -41.29
N LEU A 52 -9.62 3.10 -41.53
CA LEU A 52 -8.76 2.99 -42.71
C LEU A 52 -8.00 1.66 -42.75
N GLY A 53 -7.41 1.22 -41.63
CA GLY A 53 -6.68 -0.05 -41.63
C GLY A 53 -7.60 -1.27 -41.72
N TYR A 54 -8.81 -1.24 -41.13
CA TYR A 54 -9.80 -2.31 -41.37
C TYR A 54 -10.25 -2.37 -42.83
N PHE A 55 -10.38 -1.22 -43.48
CA PHE A 55 -10.67 -1.17 -44.90
C PHE A 55 -9.53 -1.80 -45.72
N MET A 56 -8.28 -1.41 -45.46
CA MET A 56 -7.10 -1.98 -46.15
C MET A 56 -6.91 -3.47 -45.88
N ALA A 57 -7.12 -3.90 -44.64
CA ALA A 57 -7.03 -5.29 -44.24
C ALA A 57 -8.14 -6.14 -44.88
N GLY A 58 -9.37 -5.63 -44.95
CA GLY A 58 -10.47 -6.29 -45.67
C GLY A 58 -10.21 -6.39 -47.17
N LEU A 59 -9.56 -5.39 -47.78
CA LEU A 59 -9.13 -5.45 -49.17
C LEU A 59 -8.01 -6.47 -49.39
N ALA A 60 -7.05 -6.56 -48.47
CA ALA A 60 -6.00 -7.58 -48.52
C ALA A 60 -6.62 -8.99 -48.44
N GLU A 61 -7.51 -9.23 -47.48
CA GLU A 61 -8.19 -10.52 -47.29
C GLU A 61 -9.05 -10.89 -48.51
N ALA A 62 -9.77 -9.94 -49.11
CA ALA A 62 -10.54 -10.16 -50.34
C ALA A 62 -9.67 -10.61 -51.53
N ASN A 63 -8.39 -10.23 -51.54
CA ASN A 63 -7.41 -10.63 -52.54
C ASN A 63 -6.56 -11.85 -52.11
N ASN A 64 -6.97 -12.59 -51.06
CA ASN A 64 -6.22 -13.71 -50.46
C ASN A 64 -4.81 -13.32 -49.96
N ILE A 65 -4.60 -12.06 -49.58
CA ILE A 65 -3.37 -11.59 -48.95
C ILE A 65 -3.58 -11.60 -47.44
N ALA A 66 -2.77 -12.40 -46.74
CA ALA A 66 -2.85 -12.49 -45.29
C ALA A 66 -2.29 -11.22 -44.64
N VAL A 67 -3.06 -10.62 -43.73
CA VAL A 67 -2.58 -9.56 -42.85
C VAL A 67 -1.83 -10.24 -41.70
N ILE A 68 -0.52 -10.03 -41.67
CA ILE A 68 0.37 -10.60 -40.66
C ILE A 68 0.26 -9.78 -39.37
N GLU A 69 0.23 -8.46 -39.50
CA GLU A 69 0.27 -7.54 -38.38
C GLU A 69 -0.47 -6.25 -38.72
N MET A 70 -1.13 -5.67 -37.73
CA MET A 70 -1.81 -4.39 -37.88
C MET A 70 -1.87 -3.68 -36.53
N SER A 71 -1.34 -2.46 -36.46
CA SER A 71 -1.35 -1.63 -35.26
C SER A 71 -1.73 -0.19 -35.60
N PHE A 72 -2.23 0.55 -34.62
CA PHE A 72 -2.80 1.88 -34.82
C PHE A 72 -2.50 2.78 -33.63
N ASP A 73 -2.09 4.01 -33.89
CA ASP A 73 -1.99 5.06 -32.88
C ASP A 73 -2.91 6.24 -33.25
N GLU A 74 -2.74 7.39 -32.59
CA GLU A 74 -3.49 8.61 -32.91
C GLU A 74 -3.05 9.28 -34.24
N ASN A 75 -1.83 9.03 -34.67
CA ASN A 75 -1.15 9.71 -35.77
C ASN A 75 -1.10 8.90 -37.08
N GLY A 76 -1.32 7.60 -37.03
CA GLY A 76 -1.24 6.69 -38.17
C GLY A 76 -1.54 5.23 -37.82
N LEU A 77 -1.19 4.35 -38.76
CA LEU A 77 -1.30 2.90 -38.61
C LEU A 77 -0.16 2.19 -39.32
N LEU A 78 0.18 1.01 -38.82
CA LEU A 78 1.11 0.06 -39.42
C LEU A 78 0.31 -1.14 -39.92
N LEU A 79 0.58 -1.56 -41.15
CA LEU A 79 -0.01 -2.75 -41.76
C LEU A 79 1.09 -3.60 -42.39
N LYS A 80 1.18 -4.86 -41.98
CA LYS A 80 2.14 -5.83 -42.52
C LYS A 80 1.38 -6.95 -43.21
N THR A 81 1.73 -7.25 -44.45
CA THR A 81 1.02 -8.22 -45.28
C THR A 81 1.97 -9.28 -45.83
N SER A 82 1.44 -10.45 -46.17
CA SER A 82 2.24 -11.55 -46.74
C SER A 82 2.73 -11.26 -48.16
N GLN A 83 2.02 -10.41 -48.90
CA GLN A 83 2.33 -9.99 -50.27
C GLN A 83 2.03 -8.50 -50.43
N GLU A 84 2.58 -7.87 -51.48
CA GLU A 84 2.30 -6.46 -51.76
C GLU A 84 0.80 -6.27 -52.07
N VAL A 85 0.17 -5.34 -51.36
CA VAL A 85 -1.18 -4.88 -51.67
C VAL A 85 -1.06 -3.68 -52.60
N ASP A 86 -1.75 -3.71 -53.75
CA ASP A 86 -1.83 -2.55 -54.63
C ASP A 86 -2.67 -1.43 -53.98
N PRO A 87 -2.08 -0.28 -53.60
CA PRO A 87 -2.85 0.83 -53.04
C PRO A 87 -3.87 1.41 -54.02
N GLY A 88 -3.71 1.17 -55.33
CA GLY A 88 -4.67 1.51 -56.38
C GLY A 88 -6.03 0.83 -56.19
N ALA A 89 -6.04 -0.38 -55.63
CA ALA A 89 -7.26 -1.15 -55.37
C ALA A 89 -8.20 -0.47 -54.36
N MET A 90 -7.67 0.36 -53.45
CA MET A 90 -8.48 1.15 -52.50
C MET A 90 -9.43 2.11 -53.22
N TYR A 91 -8.95 2.76 -54.28
CA TYR A 91 -9.76 3.71 -55.04
C TYR A 91 -10.85 3.02 -55.86
N THR A 92 -10.55 1.83 -56.40
CA THR A 92 -11.50 1.02 -57.17
C THR A 92 -12.63 0.51 -56.27
N ALA A 93 -12.29 -0.09 -55.12
CA ALA A 93 -13.27 -0.61 -54.17
C ALA A 93 -14.18 0.48 -53.57
N PHE A 94 -13.66 1.70 -53.38
CA PHE A 94 -14.47 2.84 -52.95
C PHE A 94 -15.41 3.35 -54.07
N ARG A 95 -14.95 3.43 -55.33
CA ARG A 95 -15.81 3.81 -56.47
C ARG A 95 -16.96 2.82 -56.71
N GLU A 96 -16.72 1.54 -56.44
CA GLU A 96 -17.72 0.48 -56.55
C GLU A 96 -18.71 0.44 -55.37
N ASN A 97 -18.59 1.39 -54.42
CA ASN A 97 -19.46 1.54 -53.25
C ASN A 97 -19.48 0.30 -52.33
N ASN A 98 -18.38 -0.46 -52.32
CA ASN A 98 -18.22 -1.73 -51.60
C ASN A 98 -17.43 -1.55 -50.27
N HIS A 99 -17.05 -0.32 -49.92
CA HIS A 99 -16.21 -0.05 -48.74
C HIS A 99 -16.86 -0.46 -47.43
N HIS A 100 -18.18 -0.25 -47.30
CA HIS A 100 -18.91 -0.63 -46.09
C HIS A 100 -18.91 -2.16 -45.90
N GLU A 101 -19.22 -2.92 -46.95
CA GLU A 101 -19.27 -4.39 -46.89
C GLU A 101 -17.88 -5.01 -46.62
N VAL A 102 -16.82 -4.44 -47.20
CA VAL A 102 -15.42 -4.89 -46.95
C VAL A 102 -15.03 -4.74 -45.48
N ILE A 103 -15.27 -3.57 -44.90
CA ILE A 103 -14.97 -3.30 -43.47
C ILE A 103 -15.82 -4.22 -42.59
N GLU A 104 -17.10 -4.37 -42.91
CA GLU A 104 -18.03 -5.19 -42.15
C GLU A 104 -17.64 -6.67 -42.07
N ARG A 105 -17.14 -7.24 -43.18
CA ARG A 105 -16.68 -8.64 -43.23
C ARG A 105 -15.43 -8.82 -42.36
N TYR A 106 -14.49 -7.89 -42.45
CA TYR A 106 -13.22 -7.96 -41.70
C TYR A 106 -13.43 -7.82 -40.19
N ILE A 107 -14.30 -6.88 -39.76
CA ILE A 107 -14.55 -6.58 -38.34
C ILE A 107 -14.91 -7.83 -37.52
N ILE A 108 -15.67 -8.78 -38.07
CA ILE A 108 -16.15 -9.97 -37.34
C ILE A 108 -15.00 -10.81 -36.75
N ASN A 109 -13.83 -10.78 -37.39
CA ASN A 109 -12.65 -11.55 -37.00
C ASN A 109 -11.69 -10.77 -36.09
N THR A 110 -12.01 -9.52 -35.75
CA THR A 110 -11.13 -8.65 -34.95
C THR A 110 -11.32 -8.83 -33.43
N GLN A 111 -10.30 -8.47 -32.66
CA GLN A 111 -10.37 -8.46 -31.19
C GLN A 111 -11.35 -7.42 -30.64
N ILE A 112 -11.49 -6.26 -31.31
CA ILE A 112 -12.47 -5.23 -30.90
C ILE A 112 -13.89 -5.76 -30.99
N PHE A 113 -14.18 -6.59 -32.00
CA PHE A 113 -15.47 -7.25 -32.12
C PHE A 113 -15.74 -8.23 -30.98
N ALA A 114 -14.75 -9.05 -30.61
CA ALA A 114 -14.88 -9.95 -29.47
C ALA A 114 -15.12 -9.19 -28.15
N LYS A 115 -14.46 -8.05 -27.97
CA LYS A 115 -14.64 -7.17 -26.81
C LYS A 115 -16.03 -6.53 -26.77
N ARG A 116 -16.49 -5.92 -27.86
CA ARG A 116 -17.82 -5.30 -27.93
C ARG A 116 -18.94 -6.32 -27.83
N PHE A 117 -18.78 -7.48 -28.47
CA PHE A 117 -19.73 -8.59 -28.32
C PHE A 117 -19.88 -9.02 -26.86
N ARG A 118 -18.78 -9.07 -26.10
CA ARG A 118 -18.80 -9.37 -24.66
C ARG A 118 -19.55 -8.30 -23.86
N GLU A 119 -19.35 -7.02 -24.17
CA GLU A 119 -20.04 -5.91 -23.51
C GLU A 119 -21.55 -5.91 -23.80
N VAL A 120 -21.93 -6.08 -25.08
CA VAL A 120 -23.32 -6.20 -25.52
C VAL A 120 -23.99 -7.43 -24.89
N SER A 121 -23.29 -8.55 -24.80
CA SER A 121 -23.79 -9.78 -24.15
C SER A 121 -24.00 -9.60 -22.64
N GLY A 122 -23.19 -8.77 -21.99
CA GLY A 122 -23.36 -8.41 -20.58
C GLY A 122 -24.48 -7.40 -20.34
N ARG A 123 -24.64 -6.41 -21.23
CA ARG A 123 -25.70 -5.38 -21.15
C ARG A 123 -27.07 -5.94 -21.51
N SER A 124 -27.13 -6.92 -22.40
CA SER A 124 -28.36 -7.65 -22.74
C SER A 124 -28.79 -8.67 -21.67
N LEU A 125 -28.00 -8.84 -20.60
CA LEU A 125 -28.23 -9.78 -19.50
C LEU A 125 -28.29 -11.26 -19.93
N ILE A 126 -27.84 -11.58 -21.15
CA ILE A 126 -27.75 -12.96 -21.65
C ILE A 126 -26.65 -13.72 -20.91
N ILE A 127 -25.54 -13.05 -20.60
CA ILE A 127 -24.54 -13.54 -19.67
C ILE A 127 -24.80 -12.85 -18.34
N PRO A 128 -25.37 -13.56 -17.34
CA PRO A 128 -25.62 -12.96 -16.04
C PRO A 128 -24.28 -12.53 -15.43
N LYS A 129 -24.24 -11.33 -14.84
CA LYS A 129 -23.08 -10.88 -14.04
C LYS A 129 -23.11 -11.49 -12.63
N ARG A 130 -24.28 -11.96 -12.18
CA ARG A 130 -24.51 -12.56 -10.87
C ARG A 130 -25.40 -13.78 -10.97
N MET A 131 -25.06 -14.82 -10.23
CA MET A 131 -25.90 -16.01 -10.03
C MET A 131 -26.30 -16.05 -8.55
N GLY A 132 -27.50 -15.55 -8.23
CA GLY A 132 -27.92 -15.39 -6.83
C GLY A 132 -27.17 -14.24 -6.15
N ALA A 133 -26.42 -14.55 -5.08
CA ALA A 133 -25.62 -13.57 -4.33
C ALA A 133 -24.16 -13.47 -4.81
N GLU A 134 -23.70 -14.41 -5.64
CA GLU A 134 -22.30 -14.50 -6.10
C GLU A 134 -22.11 -13.76 -7.43
N GLU A 135 -20.98 -13.05 -7.53
CA GLU A 135 -20.56 -12.32 -8.73
C GLU A 135 -19.62 -13.19 -9.57
N ILE A 136 -19.88 -13.27 -10.88
CA ILE A 136 -19.07 -14.09 -11.79
C ILE A 136 -17.75 -13.38 -12.07
N SER A 137 -16.63 -14.11 -11.96
CA SER A 137 -15.31 -13.52 -12.18
C SER A 137 -15.16 -13.02 -13.63
N PRO A 138 -14.33 -11.98 -13.88
CA PRO A 138 -14.09 -11.48 -15.23
C PRO A 138 -13.62 -12.55 -16.21
N GLN A 139 -12.79 -13.50 -15.76
CA GLN A 139 -12.28 -14.60 -16.58
C GLN A 139 -13.38 -15.60 -16.96
N GLN A 140 -14.24 -15.98 -16.02
CA GLN A 140 -15.39 -16.84 -16.30
C GLN A 140 -16.41 -16.13 -17.23
N PHE A 141 -16.61 -14.82 -17.04
CA PHE A 141 -17.44 -14.01 -17.93
C PHE A 141 -16.87 -13.98 -19.35
N GLN A 142 -15.55 -13.83 -19.48
CA GLN A 142 -14.85 -13.87 -20.76
C GLN A 142 -14.99 -15.22 -21.47
N GLN A 143 -14.74 -16.34 -20.79
CA GLN A 143 -14.90 -17.68 -21.37
C GLN A 143 -16.34 -17.93 -21.85
N ARG A 144 -17.33 -17.53 -21.06
CA ARG A 144 -18.75 -17.66 -21.44
C ARG A 144 -19.11 -16.77 -22.64
N ALA A 145 -18.58 -15.55 -22.70
CA ALA A 145 -18.80 -14.64 -23.82
C ALA A 145 -18.16 -15.14 -25.12
N GLU A 146 -16.99 -15.76 -25.03
CA GLU A 146 -16.29 -16.34 -26.17
C GLU A 146 -17.00 -17.59 -26.71
N ALA A 147 -17.44 -18.48 -25.83
CA ALA A 147 -18.28 -19.62 -26.21
C ALA A 147 -19.62 -19.18 -26.83
N LEU A 148 -20.21 -18.09 -26.34
CA LEU A 148 -21.41 -17.50 -26.91
C LEU A 148 -21.13 -16.91 -28.30
N LEU A 149 -20.03 -16.18 -28.48
CA LEU A 149 -19.62 -15.61 -29.76
C LEU A 149 -19.44 -16.68 -30.84
N GLN A 150 -18.76 -17.79 -30.52
CA GLN A 150 -18.57 -18.91 -31.46
C GLN A 150 -19.90 -19.49 -31.95
N LYS A 151 -20.89 -19.64 -31.05
CA LYS A 151 -22.24 -20.10 -31.43
C LYS A 151 -23.01 -19.10 -32.28
N HIS A 152 -22.89 -17.81 -31.98
CA HIS A 152 -23.60 -16.76 -32.70
C HIS A 152 -22.98 -16.44 -34.06
N ARG A 153 -21.72 -16.81 -34.32
CA ARG A 153 -21.09 -16.72 -35.64
C ARG A 153 -21.75 -17.62 -36.69
N THR A 154 -22.32 -18.75 -36.27
CA THR A 154 -22.99 -19.71 -37.17
C THR A 154 -24.50 -19.48 -37.29
N MET A 155 -25.04 -18.39 -36.72
CA MET A 155 -26.48 -18.06 -36.78
C MET A 155 -26.74 -16.93 -37.76
N ASP A 156 -27.56 -17.18 -38.79
CA ASP A 156 -27.82 -16.23 -39.88
C ASP A 156 -28.55 -14.93 -39.45
N SER A 157 -29.10 -14.86 -38.23
CA SER A 157 -29.91 -13.72 -37.74
C SER A 157 -29.63 -13.32 -36.28
N SER A 158 -28.37 -13.37 -35.85
CA SER A 158 -28.00 -12.96 -34.49
C SER A 158 -28.14 -11.46 -34.23
N LEU A 159 -29.06 -11.09 -33.32
CA LEU A 159 -29.23 -9.70 -32.86
C LEU A 159 -28.00 -9.16 -32.14
N LEU A 160 -27.30 -9.98 -31.33
CA LEU A 160 -26.10 -9.56 -30.60
C LEU A 160 -24.94 -9.24 -31.55
N MET A 161 -24.80 -10.02 -32.62
CA MET A 161 -23.79 -9.77 -33.65
C MET A 161 -24.07 -8.45 -34.37
N ARG A 162 -25.34 -8.21 -34.72
CA ARG A 162 -25.77 -6.97 -35.38
C ARG A 162 -25.58 -5.74 -34.49
N GLU A 163 -25.90 -5.85 -33.20
CA GLU A 163 -25.71 -4.76 -32.24
C GLU A 163 -24.23 -4.46 -32.01
N ALA A 164 -23.40 -5.48 -31.75
CA ALA A 164 -21.96 -5.29 -31.59
C ALA A 164 -21.31 -4.69 -32.84
N LYS A 165 -21.72 -5.14 -34.02
CA LYS A 165 -21.31 -4.56 -35.30
C LYS A 165 -21.73 -3.10 -35.42
N SER A 166 -22.98 -2.77 -35.08
CA SER A 166 -23.49 -1.40 -35.15
C SER A 166 -22.76 -0.47 -34.19
N GLU A 167 -22.49 -0.90 -32.95
CA GLU A 167 -21.73 -0.10 -31.98
C GLU A 167 -20.30 0.19 -32.46
N ILE A 168 -19.64 -0.77 -33.11
CA ILE A 168 -18.30 -0.55 -33.65
C ILE A 168 -18.37 0.47 -34.80
N MET A 169 -19.24 0.22 -35.78
CA MET A 169 -19.36 1.03 -37.00
C MET A 169 -19.75 2.49 -36.71
N PHE A 170 -20.62 2.73 -35.73
CA PHE A 170 -21.14 4.07 -35.41
C PHE A 170 -20.48 4.72 -34.17
N GLY A 171 -19.72 3.97 -33.38
CA GLY A 171 -19.16 4.44 -32.11
C GLY A 171 -17.64 4.37 -32.02
N ASP A 172 -17.03 3.26 -32.42
CA ASP A 172 -15.58 3.01 -32.23
C ASP A 172 -14.71 3.51 -33.39
N ILE A 173 -15.24 3.43 -34.61
CA ILE A 173 -14.50 3.79 -35.82
C ILE A 173 -15.15 5.01 -36.51
N ASP A 174 -14.33 5.86 -37.12
CA ASP A 174 -14.81 7.06 -37.82
C ASP A 174 -15.02 6.79 -39.31
N LEU A 175 -16.12 6.09 -39.62
CA LEU A 175 -16.51 5.83 -41.01
C LEU A 175 -16.89 7.09 -41.76
N ILE A 176 -17.55 8.04 -41.10
CA ILE A 176 -18.00 9.30 -41.72
C ILE A 176 -16.77 10.10 -42.19
N GLY A 177 -15.73 10.20 -41.35
CA GLY A 177 -14.47 10.81 -41.69
C GLY A 177 -13.75 10.10 -42.84
N LEU A 178 -13.74 8.76 -42.82
CA LEU A 178 -13.16 7.95 -43.90
C LEU A 178 -13.89 8.17 -45.25
N GLU A 179 -15.22 8.15 -45.25
CA GLU A 179 -16.03 8.40 -46.45
C GLU A 179 -15.83 9.81 -47.02
N HIS A 180 -15.79 10.82 -46.15
CA HIS A 180 -15.52 12.19 -46.55
C HIS A 180 -14.13 12.32 -47.20
N PHE A 181 -13.11 11.70 -46.61
CA PHE A 181 -11.75 11.72 -47.15
C PHE A 181 -11.66 11.00 -48.50
N LEU A 182 -12.27 9.83 -48.64
CA LEU A 182 -12.25 9.06 -49.88
C LEU A 182 -13.05 9.76 -50.99
N THR A 183 -14.16 10.42 -50.67
CA THR A 183 -14.90 11.26 -51.62
C THR A 183 -14.08 12.47 -52.06
N ALA A 184 -13.38 13.13 -51.14
CA ALA A 184 -12.44 14.21 -51.47
C ALA A 184 -11.29 13.71 -52.35
N CYS A 185 -10.82 12.48 -52.17
CA CYS A 185 -9.82 11.86 -53.05
C CYS A 185 -10.36 11.63 -54.47
N VAL A 186 -11.62 11.19 -54.61
CA VAL A 186 -12.27 11.03 -55.93
C VAL A 186 -12.49 12.38 -56.62
N ALA A 187 -12.83 13.42 -55.86
CA ALA A 187 -12.97 14.78 -56.37
C ALA A 187 -11.64 15.45 -56.73
N GLY A 188 -10.50 14.88 -56.30
CA GLY A 188 -9.16 15.44 -56.49
C GLY A 188 -8.74 16.49 -55.46
N ASP A 189 -9.57 16.72 -54.43
CA ASP A 189 -9.33 17.67 -53.35
C ASP A 189 -8.39 17.11 -52.26
N ALA A 190 -8.27 15.79 -52.17
CA ALA A 190 -7.35 15.08 -51.27
C ALA A 190 -6.53 14.02 -52.04
N ARG A 191 -5.40 13.58 -51.47
CA ARG A 191 -4.52 12.58 -52.10
C ARG A 191 -3.85 11.66 -51.08
N ILE A 192 -3.70 10.39 -51.46
CA ILE A 192 -2.83 9.44 -50.76
C ILE A 192 -1.52 9.37 -51.55
N VAL A 193 -0.41 9.66 -50.89
CA VAL A 193 0.92 9.62 -51.49
C VAL A 193 1.62 8.35 -51.04
N HIS A 194 1.90 7.47 -51.99
CA HIS A 194 2.59 6.20 -51.74
C HIS A 194 4.05 6.30 -52.15
N ASN A 195 4.95 6.12 -51.18
CA ASN A 195 6.39 6.10 -51.38
C ASN A 195 6.94 4.74 -50.93
N LYS A 196 7.78 4.12 -51.75
CA LYS A 196 8.55 2.96 -51.33
C LYS A 196 9.89 3.43 -50.74
N VAL A 197 10.20 3.03 -49.52
CA VAL A 197 11.38 3.48 -48.75
C VAL A 197 12.18 2.30 -48.21
N VAL A 198 13.49 2.47 -48.06
CA VAL A 198 14.36 1.48 -47.40
C VAL A 198 14.29 1.65 -45.88
N VAL A 199 14.21 2.90 -45.42
CA VAL A 199 14.11 3.29 -44.01
C VAL A 199 12.88 4.18 -43.84
N PRO A 200 11.99 3.91 -42.85
CA PRO A 200 10.86 4.79 -42.55
C PRO A 200 11.32 6.23 -42.26
N SER A 201 10.49 7.22 -42.58
CA SER A 201 10.76 8.60 -42.17
C SER A 201 10.64 8.75 -40.64
N ARG A 202 11.07 9.89 -40.07
CA ARG A 202 10.94 10.17 -38.64
C ARG A 202 9.53 9.92 -38.05
N LEU A 203 8.46 10.23 -38.79
CA LEU A 203 7.08 9.98 -38.37
C LEU A 203 6.68 8.51 -38.55
N GLY A 204 7.09 7.87 -39.65
CA GLY A 204 6.89 6.43 -39.83
C GLY A 204 7.63 5.60 -38.77
N MET A 205 8.78 6.09 -38.30
CA MET A 205 9.60 5.42 -37.31
C MET A 205 8.99 5.43 -35.89
N SER A 206 8.29 6.51 -35.50
CA SER A 206 7.58 6.52 -34.21
C SER A 206 6.42 5.53 -34.20
N LEU A 207 5.71 5.39 -35.33
CA LEU A 207 4.66 4.39 -35.53
C LEU A 207 5.22 2.97 -35.45
N PHE A 208 6.35 2.74 -36.12
CA PHE A 208 7.08 1.48 -36.06
C PHE A 208 7.39 1.13 -34.60
N MET A 209 8.04 2.02 -33.84
CA MET A 209 8.40 1.81 -32.43
C MET A 209 7.21 1.49 -31.52
N SER A 210 6.11 2.23 -31.65
CA SER A 210 4.91 1.98 -30.85
C SER A 210 4.36 0.57 -31.07
N ALA A 211 4.54 -0.02 -32.26
CA ALA A 211 4.12 -1.39 -32.54
C ALA A 211 5.06 -2.44 -31.91
N PHE A 212 6.36 -2.14 -31.75
CA PHE A 212 7.33 -3.04 -31.11
C PHE A 212 7.17 -3.13 -29.59
N GLU A 213 6.76 -2.06 -28.92
CA GLU A 213 6.54 -2.07 -27.47
C GLU A 213 5.44 -3.05 -27.04
N ASP A 214 4.42 -3.26 -27.88
CA ASP A 214 3.27 -4.12 -27.59
C ASP A 214 3.57 -5.64 -27.67
N LEU A 215 4.75 -6.06 -28.15
CA LEU A 215 4.99 -7.44 -28.61
C LEU A 215 5.86 -8.35 -27.70
N MET A 216 6.24 -7.95 -26.49
CA MET A 216 7.55 -8.42 -25.97
C MET A 216 7.57 -9.67 -25.06
N SER A 217 8.29 -10.71 -25.52
CA SER A 217 9.11 -11.64 -24.69
C SER A 217 10.61 -11.45 -25.02
N MET A 218 11.52 -11.68 -24.06
CA MET A 218 12.97 -11.37 -24.18
C MET A 218 13.68 -11.89 -25.43
N LYS A 219 13.45 -13.15 -25.78
CA LYS A 219 14.15 -13.82 -26.88
C LYS A 219 13.79 -13.17 -28.23
N THR A 220 12.54 -12.76 -28.38
CA THR A 220 12.05 -12.12 -29.60
C THR A 220 12.72 -10.77 -29.85
N ARG A 221 13.14 -10.03 -28.79
CA ARG A 221 13.83 -8.73 -28.92
C ARG A 221 15.17 -8.86 -29.64
N ALA A 222 16.02 -9.78 -29.20
CA ALA A 222 17.35 -9.99 -29.77
C ALA A 222 17.29 -10.61 -31.19
N PHE A 223 16.41 -11.60 -31.41
CA PHE A 223 16.27 -12.20 -32.75
C PHE A 223 15.60 -11.24 -33.76
N LEU A 224 14.63 -10.40 -33.34
CA LEU A 224 14.04 -9.39 -34.22
C LEU A 224 15.03 -8.25 -34.54
N VAL A 225 15.97 -7.93 -33.64
CA VAL A 225 17.09 -7.02 -33.93
C VAL A 225 17.99 -7.58 -35.04
N LYS A 226 18.15 -8.91 -35.14
CA LYS A 226 18.91 -9.53 -36.26
C LYS A 226 18.17 -9.42 -37.61
N ASP A 227 16.83 -9.42 -37.59
CA ASP A 227 15.97 -9.34 -38.79
C ASP A 227 15.69 -7.90 -39.26
N ILE A 228 16.00 -6.89 -38.45
CA ILE A 228 15.86 -5.46 -38.80
C ILE A 228 17.15 -4.98 -39.45
N ASP A 229 17.02 -4.19 -40.53
CA ASP A 229 18.16 -3.56 -41.19
C ASP A 229 19.02 -2.76 -40.17
N PRO A 230 20.34 -2.98 -40.10
CA PRO A 230 21.24 -2.27 -39.18
C PRO A 230 21.10 -0.74 -39.22
N SER A 231 20.73 -0.17 -40.37
CA SER A 231 20.50 1.27 -40.53
C SER A 231 19.21 1.76 -39.83
N ILE A 232 18.18 0.92 -39.74
CA ILE A 232 16.94 1.17 -38.98
C ILE A 232 17.26 1.12 -37.49
N LEU A 233 17.97 0.08 -37.04
CA LEU A 233 18.42 -0.07 -35.65
C LEU A 233 19.31 1.08 -35.16
N GLN A 234 20.26 1.51 -35.99
CA GLN A 234 21.12 2.66 -35.71
C GLN A 234 20.32 3.94 -35.45
N ARG A 235 19.20 4.12 -36.17
CA ARG A 235 18.31 5.28 -36.04
C ARG A 235 17.33 5.13 -34.87
N LEU A 236 17.00 3.89 -34.49
CA LEU A 236 16.08 3.53 -33.39
C LEU A 236 16.71 3.59 -32.01
N LEU A 237 17.89 3.02 -31.85
CA LEU A 237 18.56 2.87 -30.57
C LEU A 237 19.62 3.96 -30.30
N GLY A 238 19.84 4.83 -31.29
CA GLY A 238 20.92 5.81 -31.26
C GLY A 238 22.30 5.16 -31.28
N THR A 239 23.34 5.99 -31.31
CA THR A 239 24.75 5.56 -31.45
C THR A 239 25.23 4.64 -30.32
N ARG A 240 24.48 4.50 -29.21
CA ARG A 240 24.90 3.74 -28.02
C ARG A 240 24.62 2.24 -28.05
N SER A 241 23.73 1.76 -28.94
CA SER A 241 23.46 0.31 -29.05
C SER A 241 24.20 -0.38 -30.20
N LEU A 242 25.02 0.37 -30.94
CA LEU A 242 26.10 -0.19 -31.75
C LEU A 242 27.31 -0.48 -30.85
N ALA A 243 27.16 -1.41 -29.91
CA ALA A 243 28.29 -2.14 -29.34
C ALA A 243 28.51 -3.45 -30.14
N THR A 244 28.20 -3.44 -31.43
CA THR A 244 28.58 -4.54 -32.32
C THR A 244 29.99 -4.26 -32.83
N GLU A 245 30.98 -4.74 -32.07
CA GLU A 245 32.34 -5.14 -32.47
C GLU A 245 33.32 -4.97 -31.28
N LEU A 246 33.04 -5.60 -30.13
CA LEU A 246 34.08 -5.78 -29.11
C LEU A 246 35.03 -6.88 -29.58
N SER A 247 36.33 -6.58 -29.69
CA SER A 247 37.30 -7.60 -30.07
C SER A 247 37.56 -8.57 -28.91
N SER A 248 37.81 -9.83 -29.22
CA SER A 248 38.15 -10.85 -28.20
C SER A 248 39.37 -10.43 -27.36
N GLU A 249 40.34 -9.71 -27.95
CA GLU A 249 41.49 -9.16 -27.24
C GLU A 249 41.11 -8.07 -26.24
N GLN A 250 40.21 -7.15 -26.60
CA GLN A 250 39.71 -6.09 -25.70
C GLN A 250 39.00 -6.69 -24.48
N LEU A 251 38.14 -7.69 -24.71
CA LEU A 251 37.43 -8.39 -23.65
C LEU A 251 38.40 -9.13 -22.72
N THR A 252 39.32 -9.92 -23.30
CA THR A 252 40.31 -10.68 -22.52
C THR A 252 41.16 -9.75 -21.66
N THR A 253 41.60 -8.61 -22.21
CA THR A 253 42.38 -7.60 -21.48
C THR A 253 41.55 -6.96 -20.35
N TYR A 254 40.31 -6.56 -20.63
CA TYR A 254 39.43 -5.93 -19.65
C TYR A 254 39.18 -6.80 -18.41
N TYR A 255 38.79 -8.08 -18.61
CA TYR A 255 38.54 -8.99 -17.49
C TYR A 255 39.84 -9.46 -16.82
N ALA A 256 40.97 -9.48 -17.54
CA ALA A 256 42.28 -9.69 -16.93
C ALA A 256 42.65 -8.55 -15.96
N ASP A 257 42.47 -7.29 -16.39
CA ASP A 257 42.80 -6.08 -15.62
C ASP A 257 41.89 -5.87 -14.41
N LYS A 258 40.61 -6.29 -14.51
CA LYS A 258 39.63 -6.19 -13.42
C LYS A 258 40.08 -6.92 -12.15
N ALA A 259 40.93 -7.93 -12.28
CA ALA A 259 41.44 -8.70 -11.16
C ALA A 259 42.97 -8.91 -11.26
N PRO A 260 43.81 -7.99 -10.76
CA PRO A 260 45.27 -8.09 -10.89
C PRO A 260 45.86 -9.30 -10.13
N VAL A 261 47.09 -9.67 -10.48
CA VAL A 261 47.86 -10.73 -9.78
C VAL A 261 48.07 -10.31 -8.32
N PRO A 262 47.67 -11.14 -7.34
CA PRO A 262 47.70 -10.76 -5.93
C PRO A 262 49.13 -10.79 -5.37
N THR A 263 49.52 -9.74 -4.66
CA THR A 263 50.81 -9.61 -3.96
C THR A 263 50.68 -9.63 -2.44
N SER A 264 49.45 -9.56 -1.92
CA SER A 264 49.14 -9.54 -0.49
C SER A 264 47.84 -10.29 -0.18
N ALA A 265 47.61 -10.63 1.10
CA ALA A 265 46.37 -11.24 1.57
C ALA A 265 45.12 -10.43 1.17
N LYS A 266 45.19 -9.10 1.27
CA LYS A 266 44.10 -8.21 0.88
C LYS A 266 43.79 -8.27 -0.62
N GLU A 267 44.81 -8.39 -1.46
CA GLU A 267 44.64 -8.53 -2.91
C GLU A 267 44.15 -9.93 -3.30
N LEU A 268 44.57 -10.98 -2.59
CA LEU A 268 44.00 -12.32 -2.74
C LEU A 268 42.50 -12.31 -2.41
N PHE A 269 42.09 -11.64 -1.33
CA PHE A 269 40.67 -11.49 -0.99
C PHE A 269 39.90 -10.72 -2.08
N ARG A 270 40.50 -9.65 -2.63
CA ARG A 270 39.91 -8.92 -3.76
C ARG A 270 39.75 -9.81 -4.99
N LEU A 271 40.77 -10.62 -5.30
CA LEU A 271 40.70 -11.61 -6.38
C LEU A 271 39.53 -12.58 -6.16
N MET A 272 39.41 -13.16 -4.96
CA MET A 272 38.31 -14.07 -4.60
C MET A 272 36.92 -13.41 -4.67
N SER A 273 36.83 -12.08 -4.53
CA SER A 273 35.56 -11.35 -4.68
C SER A 273 35.09 -11.18 -6.13
N HIS A 274 35.94 -11.53 -7.11
CA HIS A 274 35.71 -11.34 -8.55
C HIS A 274 35.51 -12.64 -9.34
N GLY A 275 35.15 -13.78 -8.74
CA GLY A 275 35.05 -15.06 -9.47
C GLY A 275 35.24 -16.32 -8.62
N GLY A 276 34.70 -16.31 -7.41
CA GLY A 276 34.54 -17.49 -6.57
C GLY A 276 35.71 -17.80 -5.64
N GLY A 277 35.46 -18.82 -4.81
CA GLY A 277 36.37 -19.28 -3.77
C GLY A 277 37.61 -20.04 -4.26
N LEU A 278 38.49 -20.41 -3.32
CA LEU A 278 39.61 -21.32 -3.57
C LEU A 278 39.22 -22.75 -3.19
N ASP A 279 39.76 -23.73 -3.90
CA ASP A 279 39.58 -25.14 -3.53
C ASP A 279 40.38 -25.54 -2.28
N ARG A 280 40.28 -26.82 -1.89
CA ARG A 280 40.97 -27.37 -0.70
C ARG A 280 42.50 -27.26 -0.79
N GLU A 281 43.04 -27.16 -2.00
CA GLU A 281 44.46 -27.10 -2.33
C GLU A 281 44.92 -25.67 -2.69
N PHE A 282 44.06 -24.67 -2.49
CA PHE A 282 44.27 -23.25 -2.79
C PHE A 282 44.31 -22.88 -4.28
N ASN A 283 43.70 -23.69 -5.14
CA ASN A 283 43.57 -23.42 -6.58
C ASN A 283 42.16 -22.94 -6.96
N ASN A 284 42.04 -22.27 -8.10
CA ASN A 284 40.77 -21.98 -8.77
C ASN A 284 41.00 -21.97 -10.30
N PRO A 285 40.17 -22.63 -11.12
CA PRO A 285 40.31 -22.63 -12.57
C PRO A 285 40.42 -21.24 -13.21
N LEU A 286 39.71 -20.25 -12.68
CA LEU A 286 39.69 -18.87 -13.19
C LEU A 286 40.98 -18.10 -12.92
N TYR A 287 41.66 -18.43 -11.82
CA TYR A 287 42.88 -17.76 -11.41
C TYR A 287 44.12 -18.61 -11.61
N LYS A 288 44.00 -19.75 -12.31
CA LYS A 288 45.08 -20.72 -12.49
C LYS A 288 46.33 -20.06 -13.05
N GLU A 289 46.19 -19.19 -14.04
CA GLU A 289 47.30 -18.45 -14.64
C GLU A 289 47.86 -17.37 -13.69
N LYS A 290 47.00 -16.71 -12.91
CA LYS A 290 47.39 -15.63 -11.98
C LYS A 290 48.10 -16.16 -10.73
N LEU A 291 47.80 -17.38 -10.30
CA LEU A 291 48.39 -18.04 -9.13
C LEU A 291 49.57 -18.95 -9.48
N ALA A 292 49.83 -19.23 -10.76
CA ALA A 292 50.84 -20.20 -11.22
C ALA A 292 52.26 -19.87 -10.72
N ASP A 293 52.62 -18.58 -10.65
CA ASP A 293 53.95 -18.12 -10.27
C ASP A 293 54.12 -17.85 -8.76
N ILE A 294 53.07 -18.08 -7.95
CA ILE A 294 53.07 -17.80 -6.51
C ILE A 294 53.29 -19.12 -5.73
N PRO A 295 54.29 -19.21 -4.84
CA PRO A 295 54.50 -20.41 -4.03
C PRO A 295 53.29 -20.73 -3.15
N HIS A 296 52.84 -21.99 -3.12
CA HIS A 296 51.71 -22.45 -2.28
C HIS A 296 51.87 -22.12 -0.79
N GLY A 297 53.11 -22.04 -0.28
CA GLY A 297 53.37 -21.63 1.11
C GLY A 297 52.97 -20.18 1.39
N THR A 298 53.13 -19.29 0.42
CA THR A 298 52.74 -17.88 0.53
C THR A 298 51.22 -17.73 0.49
N VAL A 299 50.55 -18.42 -0.43
CA VAL A 299 49.07 -18.44 -0.52
C VAL A 299 48.46 -18.99 0.76
N ARG A 300 49.04 -20.06 1.33
CA ARG A 300 48.63 -20.59 2.63
C ARG A 300 48.75 -19.54 3.74
N GLY A 301 49.86 -18.80 3.79
CA GLY A 301 50.06 -17.73 4.77
C GLY A 301 49.01 -16.62 4.64
N TRP A 302 48.66 -16.22 3.41
CA TRP A 302 47.58 -15.26 3.17
C TRP A 302 46.20 -15.79 3.59
N VAL A 303 45.90 -17.05 3.32
CA VAL A 303 44.65 -17.69 3.76
C VAL A 303 44.57 -17.75 5.29
N GLU A 304 45.67 -18.01 5.99
CA GLU A 304 45.73 -17.98 7.45
C GLU A 304 45.46 -16.58 8.01
N GLU A 305 46.01 -15.53 7.40
CA GLU A 305 45.73 -14.14 7.77
C GLU A 305 44.25 -13.76 7.54
N LEU A 306 43.70 -14.17 6.40
CA LEU A 306 42.31 -13.88 6.03
C LEU A 306 41.30 -14.65 6.89
N CYS A 307 41.59 -15.90 7.29
CA CYS A 307 40.69 -16.66 8.15
C CYS A 307 40.75 -16.15 9.60
N GLN A 308 41.92 -15.75 10.11
CA GLN A 308 42.06 -15.14 11.44
C GLN A 308 41.36 -13.78 11.55
N SER A 309 41.34 -13.01 10.45
CA SER A 309 40.59 -11.74 10.38
C SER A 309 39.09 -11.92 10.04
N GLY A 310 38.62 -13.17 9.86
CA GLY A 310 37.22 -13.48 9.57
C GLY A 310 36.75 -13.09 8.15
N GLN A 311 37.68 -12.78 7.23
CA GLN A 311 37.37 -12.37 5.87
C GLN A 311 37.05 -13.54 4.93
N ILE A 312 37.53 -14.74 5.25
CA ILE A 312 37.20 -15.98 4.53
C ILE A 312 36.86 -17.11 5.51
N THR A 313 36.10 -18.08 5.03
CA THR A 313 35.66 -19.26 5.79
C THR A 313 35.55 -20.50 4.89
N LYS A 314 35.30 -21.66 5.51
CA LYS A 314 34.96 -22.92 4.83
C LYS A 314 33.49 -23.26 4.96
N LEU A 315 32.97 -23.83 3.89
CA LEU A 315 31.61 -24.37 3.77
C LEU A 315 31.64 -25.90 3.90
N ASP A 316 30.67 -26.50 4.56
CA ASP A 316 30.51 -27.96 4.65
C ASP A 316 29.03 -28.35 4.82
N GLY A 317 28.70 -29.62 4.60
CA GLY A 317 27.35 -30.16 4.80
C GLY A 317 26.33 -29.75 3.74
N THR A 318 26.77 -29.34 2.54
CA THR A 318 25.85 -28.95 1.45
C THR A 318 25.28 -30.14 0.67
N GLY A 319 25.92 -31.31 0.80
CA GLY A 319 25.60 -32.50 0.01
C GLY A 319 26.27 -32.53 -1.36
N GLN A 320 27.06 -31.51 -1.71
CA GLN A 320 27.92 -31.50 -2.90
C GLN A 320 29.41 -31.53 -2.49
N GLU A 321 30.08 -32.66 -2.74
CA GLU A 321 31.50 -32.82 -2.42
C GLU A 321 32.41 -31.78 -3.08
N GLU A 322 31.98 -31.23 -4.23
CA GLU A 322 32.69 -30.18 -4.97
C GLU A 322 32.65 -28.81 -4.28
N LEU A 323 31.67 -28.54 -3.42
CA LEU A 323 31.55 -27.29 -2.66
C LEU A 323 32.11 -27.43 -1.25
N ASP A 324 31.92 -28.60 -0.63
CA ASP A 324 32.33 -28.85 0.74
C ASP A 324 33.87 -28.78 0.91
N GLY A 325 34.32 -28.01 1.90
CA GLY A 325 35.73 -27.76 2.20
C GLY A 325 36.42 -26.68 1.38
N LYS A 326 35.73 -26.01 0.44
CA LYS A 326 36.25 -24.85 -0.30
C LYS A 326 36.27 -23.58 0.55
N TRP A 327 37.16 -22.66 0.21
CA TRP A 327 37.33 -21.36 0.86
C TRP A 327 36.54 -20.28 0.15
N PHE A 328 35.67 -19.58 0.87
CA PHE A 328 34.88 -18.47 0.33
C PHE A 328 34.92 -17.27 1.28
N ALA A 329 34.61 -16.08 0.77
CA ALA A 329 34.14 -15.01 1.64
C ALA A 329 32.84 -15.46 2.35
N PRO A 330 32.56 -15.04 3.61
CA PRO A 330 31.38 -15.49 4.37
C PRO A 330 30.06 -15.40 3.60
N TYR A 331 29.85 -14.30 2.87
CA TYR A 331 28.64 -14.12 2.07
C TYR A 331 28.56 -15.07 0.86
N MET A 332 29.69 -15.29 0.17
CA MET A 332 29.73 -16.26 -0.93
C MET A 332 29.59 -17.71 -0.43
N ALA A 333 30.06 -18.01 0.78
CA ALA A 333 29.81 -19.30 1.43
C ALA A 333 28.31 -19.53 1.65
N GLU A 334 27.56 -18.50 2.06
CA GLU A 334 26.10 -18.55 2.22
C GLU A 334 25.38 -18.76 0.87
N VAL A 335 25.77 -18.01 -0.17
CA VAL A 335 25.20 -18.16 -1.53
C VAL A 335 25.45 -19.57 -2.07
N HIS A 336 26.69 -20.05 -2.01
CA HIS A 336 27.05 -21.38 -2.48
C HIS A 336 26.45 -22.50 -1.63
N GLY A 337 26.38 -22.32 -0.31
CA GLY A 337 25.71 -23.25 0.60
C GLY A 337 24.24 -23.39 0.28
N THR A 338 23.56 -22.26 0.09
CA THR A 338 22.14 -22.20 -0.25
C THR A 338 21.86 -22.91 -1.58
N LEU A 339 22.56 -22.54 -2.65
CA LEU A 339 22.35 -23.14 -3.97
C LEU A 339 22.76 -24.62 -4.00
N GLY A 340 23.81 -25.00 -3.28
CA GLY A 340 24.29 -26.38 -3.16
C GLY A 340 23.24 -27.30 -2.54
N CYS A 341 22.70 -26.92 -1.38
CA CYS A 341 21.63 -27.67 -0.71
C CYS A 341 20.37 -27.77 -1.58
N LEU A 342 19.96 -26.68 -2.23
CA LEU A 342 18.78 -26.65 -3.11
C LEU A 342 18.95 -27.58 -4.32
N ALA A 343 20.14 -27.61 -4.91
CA ALA A 343 20.43 -28.49 -6.04
C ALA A 343 20.32 -29.98 -5.66
N VAL A 344 20.66 -30.34 -4.41
CA VAL A 344 20.54 -31.71 -3.88
C VAL A 344 19.10 -32.04 -3.47
N ALA A 345 18.37 -31.08 -2.90
CA ALA A 345 17.01 -31.25 -2.39
C ALA A 345 15.90 -31.23 -3.47
N GLY A 346 16.26 -31.33 -4.76
CA GLY A 346 15.29 -31.41 -5.86
C GLY A 346 15.26 -30.19 -6.79
N GLY A 347 16.17 -29.22 -6.65
CA GLY A 347 16.23 -28.01 -7.48
C GLY A 347 16.32 -28.25 -9.00
N LYS A 348 16.67 -29.46 -9.45
CA LYS A 348 16.67 -29.87 -10.86
C LYS A 348 15.27 -30.03 -11.47
N GLU A 349 14.23 -30.17 -10.66
CA GLU A 349 12.84 -30.39 -11.11
C GLU A 349 11.93 -29.17 -10.88
N VAL A 350 12.49 -28.07 -10.37
CA VAL A 350 11.71 -26.92 -9.90
C VAL A 350 11.60 -25.87 -11.00
N GLU A 351 10.37 -25.49 -11.36
CA GLU A 351 10.12 -24.43 -12.33
C GLU A 351 10.18 -23.02 -11.71
N ASN A 352 9.95 -22.90 -10.40
CA ASN A 352 9.94 -21.62 -9.67
C ASN A 352 10.51 -21.76 -8.24
N LEU A 353 11.62 -21.09 -7.96
CA LEU A 353 12.25 -21.09 -6.62
C LEU A 353 11.34 -20.47 -5.53
N LEU A 354 10.38 -19.63 -5.89
CA LEU A 354 9.45 -18.98 -4.95
C LEU A 354 8.36 -19.92 -4.40
N GLU A 355 8.19 -21.07 -5.03
CA GLU A 355 7.20 -22.09 -4.62
C GLU A 355 7.82 -23.16 -3.72
N LEU A 356 9.14 -23.15 -3.55
CA LEU A 356 9.84 -24.08 -2.68
C LEU A 356 9.73 -23.67 -1.21
N HIS A 357 9.38 -24.64 -0.38
CA HIS A 357 9.47 -24.51 1.07
C HIS A 357 10.89 -24.86 1.52
N THR A 358 11.66 -23.89 2.01
CA THR A 358 13.08 -24.04 2.37
C THR A 358 13.30 -24.51 3.83
N SER A 359 12.22 -24.64 4.62
CA SER A 359 12.32 -24.98 6.05
C SER A 359 12.99 -26.33 6.31
N GLY A 360 13.96 -26.35 7.22
CA GLY A 360 14.58 -27.58 7.71
C GLY A 360 15.81 -28.06 6.94
N LEU A 361 16.23 -27.34 5.90
CA LEU A 361 17.52 -27.55 5.24
C LEU A 361 18.58 -26.64 5.87
N THR A 362 19.73 -27.21 6.20
CA THR A 362 20.85 -26.52 6.83
C THR A 362 22.18 -26.90 6.19
N TYR A 363 23.18 -26.03 6.34
CA TYR A 363 24.58 -26.28 5.99
C TYR A 363 25.48 -25.70 7.09
N SER A 364 26.77 -26.01 7.09
CA SER A 364 27.70 -25.57 8.13
C SER A 364 28.76 -24.62 7.59
N ILE A 365 29.08 -23.58 8.37
CA ILE A 365 30.19 -22.65 8.12
C ILE A 365 31.21 -22.75 9.26
N ALA A 366 32.50 -22.73 8.95
CA ALA A 366 33.55 -22.73 9.95
C ALA A 366 33.69 -21.37 10.64
N THR A 367 33.71 -21.34 11.98
CA THR A 367 33.78 -20.10 12.77
C THR A 367 35.12 -19.90 13.48
N ALA A 368 35.87 -20.98 13.71
CA ALA A 368 37.18 -20.92 14.35
C ALA A 368 38.17 -21.83 13.60
N PHE A 369 39.44 -21.40 13.57
CA PHE A 369 40.50 -22.06 12.83
C PHE A 369 41.79 -22.18 13.67
N GLU A 370 42.49 -23.30 13.53
CA GLU A 370 43.88 -23.48 13.96
C GLU A 370 44.75 -23.59 12.69
N GLY A 371 45.41 -22.49 12.34
CA GLY A 371 46.02 -22.32 11.01
C GLY A 371 44.94 -22.34 9.91
N THR A 372 44.98 -23.34 9.03
CA THR A 372 43.99 -23.54 7.94
C THR A 372 42.95 -24.62 8.22
N LYS A 373 42.97 -25.23 9.42
CA LYS A 373 42.03 -26.29 9.81
C LYS A 373 40.90 -25.73 10.68
N PRO A 374 39.63 -25.98 10.33
CA PRO A 374 38.50 -25.54 11.13
C PRO A 374 38.40 -26.34 12.43
N THR A 375 38.22 -25.64 13.56
CA THR A 375 38.07 -26.23 14.90
C THR A 375 36.63 -26.18 15.42
N ALA A 376 35.82 -25.26 14.91
CA ALA A 376 34.41 -25.13 15.22
C ALA A 376 33.60 -24.84 13.95
N TRP A 377 32.40 -25.41 13.91
CA TRP A 377 31.42 -25.24 12.85
C TRP A 377 30.12 -24.71 13.45
N GLU A 378 29.47 -23.80 12.73
CA GLU A 378 28.17 -23.26 13.06
C GLU A 378 27.17 -23.67 11.97
N GLU A 379 26.05 -24.24 12.38
CA GLU A 379 24.98 -24.63 11.49
C GLU A 379 24.15 -23.40 11.10
N ARG A 380 23.89 -23.26 9.79
CA ARG A 380 23.20 -22.12 9.17
C ARG A 380 22.00 -22.62 8.38
N SER A 381 20.88 -21.90 8.50
CA SER A 381 19.74 -22.08 7.62
C SER A 381 20.05 -21.57 6.20
N LEU A 382 19.31 -22.08 5.22
CA LEU A 382 19.37 -21.55 3.86
C LEU A 382 19.06 -20.04 3.82
N GLY A 383 19.82 -19.31 3.00
CA GLY A 383 19.49 -17.93 2.65
C GLY A 383 18.37 -17.86 1.61
N ASP A 384 18.15 -16.67 1.05
CA ASP A 384 17.14 -16.44 0.01
C ASP A 384 17.55 -17.11 -1.32
N PRO A 385 16.82 -18.13 -1.81
CA PRO A 385 17.18 -18.89 -3.01
C PRO A 385 17.30 -18.03 -4.27
N GLN A 386 16.39 -17.07 -4.45
CA GLN A 386 16.38 -16.21 -5.63
C GLN A 386 17.53 -15.22 -5.58
N GLU A 387 17.82 -14.65 -4.41
CA GLU A 387 18.98 -13.77 -4.26
C GLU A 387 20.29 -14.52 -4.50
N ALA A 388 20.43 -15.72 -3.94
CA ALA A 388 21.62 -16.54 -4.13
C ALA A 388 21.86 -16.82 -5.63
N LEU A 389 20.82 -17.16 -6.39
CA LEU A 389 20.93 -17.39 -7.84
C LEU A 389 21.29 -16.11 -8.60
N ARG A 390 20.65 -14.98 -8.27
CA ARG A 390 20.94 -13.66 -8.89
C ARG A 390 22.39 -13.24 -8.66
N VAL A 391 22.85 -13.29 -7.40
CA VAL A 391 24.23 -12.97 -7.02
C VAL A 391 25.20 -13.87 -7.75
N LYS A 392 24.88 -15.17 -7.90
CA LYS A 392 25.74 -16.09 -8.63
C LYS A 392 25.85 -15.76 -10.11
N ILE A 393 24.74 -15.41 -10.76
CA ILE A 393 24.74 -14.97 -12.17
C ILE A 393 25.53 -13.66 -12.33
N ILE A 394 25.33 -12.67 -11.44
CA ILE A 394 26.07 -11.40 -11.46
C ILE A 394 27.57 -11.65 -11.30
N GLU A 395 27.98 -12.52 -10.38
CA GLU A 395 29.39 -12.89 -10.19
C GLU A 395 29.98 -13.55 -11.44
N MET A 396 29.25 -14.48 -12.07
CA MET A 396 29.70 -15.14 -13.30
C MET A 396 29.87 -14.13 -14.46
N LEU A 397 28.90 -13.24 -14.66
CA LEU A 397 28.98 -12.21 -15.70
C LEU A 397 30.06 -11.16 -15.39
N GLY A 398 30.25 -10.82 -14.12
CA GLY A 398 31.26 -9.84 -13.72
C GLY A 398 32.70 -10.34 -13.81
N SER A 399 32.89 -11.67 -13.83
CA SER A 399 34.20 -12.33 -13.92
C SER A 399 34.55 -12.78 -15.33
N GLU A 400 33.55 -13.25 -16.09
CA GLU A 400 33.74 -13.93 -17.37
C GLU A 400 32.76 -13.47 -18.48
N GLY A 401 32.07 -12.34 -18.32
CA GLY A 401 31.14 -11.83 -19.33
C GLY A 401 31.85 -11.44 -20.64
N PRO A 402 31.11 -11.25 -21.75
CA PRO A 402 29.72 -11.63 -21.95
C PRO A 402 29.56 -13.16 -22.08
N LYS A 403 28.37 -13.69 -21.70
CA LYS A 403 28.05 -15.13 -21.72
C LYS A 403 26.68 -15.43 -22.31
N THR A 404 26.53 -16.56 -22.99
CA THR A 404 25.23 -17.05 -23.48
C THR A 404 24.43 -17.73 -22.37
N SER A 405 23.12 -17.89 -22.58
CA SER A 405 22.27 -18.66 -21.66
C SER A 405 22.75 -20.10 -21.50
N ASP A 406 23.26 -20.70 -22.58
CA ASP A 406 23.61 -22.12 -22.63
C ASP A 406 24.88 -22.42 -21.83
N GLU A 407 25.88 -21.54 -21.90
CA GLU A 407 27.07 -21.61 -21.04
C GLU A 407 26.74 -21.49 -19.55
N MET A 408 25.75 -20.66 -19.18
CA MET A 408 25.30 -20.53 -17.80
C MET A 408 24.55 -21.78 -17.32
N VAL A 409 23.70 -22.35 -18.18
CA VAL A 409 22.96 -23.60 -17.90
C VAL A 409 23.89 -24.79 -17.70
N GLU A 410 25.00 -24.86 -18.44
CA GLU A 410 25.97 -25.95 -18.29
C GLU A 410 26.69 -25.91 -16.93
N ARG A 411 26.92 -24.72 -16.37
CA ARG A 411 27.67 -24.53 -15.12
C ARG A 411 26.81 -24.49 -13.86
N LEU A 412 25.54 -24.09 -13.98
CA LEU A 412 24.63 -23.97 -12.84
C LEU A 412 23.76 -25.23 -12.73
N PRO A 413 23.61 -25.83 -11.53
CA PRO A 413 22.86 -27.07 -11.34
C PRO A 413 21.33 -26.84 -11.32
N PHE A 414 20.82 -25.92 -12.15
CA PHE A 414 19.41 -25.51 -12.20
C PHE A 414 18.83 -25.59 -13.63
N PRO A 415 17.52 -25.83 -13.78
CA PRO A 415 16.82 -25.79 -15.06
C PRO A 415 17.03 -24.50 -15.85
N ARG A 416 17.04 -24.61 -17.18
CA ARG A 416 17.13 -23.45 -18.10
C ARG A 416 16.05 -22.41 -17.81
N THR A 417 14.82 -22.82 -17.51
CA THR A 417 13.70 -21.93 -17.23
C THR A 417 13.98 -21.01 -16.04
N LEU A 418 14.60 -21.52 -14.96
CA LEU A 418 14.96 -20.73 -13.79
C LEU A 418 16.07 -19.72 -14.10
N ILE A 419 17.09 -20.14 -14.85
CA ILE A 419 18.22 -19.27 -15.21
C ILE A 419 17.74 -18.15 -16.15
N GLU A 420 16.96 -18.48 -17.19
CA GLU A 420 16.38 -17.49 -18.10
C GLU A 420 15.46 -16.51 -17.36
N ARG A 421 14.67 -16.97 -16.38
CA ARG A 421 13.85 -16.09 -15.53
C ARG A 421 14.71 -15.16 -14.68
N ALA A 422 15.76 -15.66 -14.04
CA ALA A 422 16.66 -14.82 -13.25
C ALA A 422 17.37 -13.77 -14.13
N LEU A 423 17.77 -14.14 -15.35
CA LEU A 423 18.30 -13.19 -16.34
C LEU A 423 17.26 -12.13 -16.74
N HIS A 424 16.00 -12.52 -16.94
CA HIS A 424 14.90 -11.58 -17.19
C HIS A 424 14.73 -10.57 -16.06
N GLU A 425 14.73 -11.05 -14.83
CA GLU A 425 14.57 -10.19 -13.67
C GLU A 425 15.73 -9.21 -13.54
N LEU A 426 16.97 -9.66 -13.78
CA LEU A 426 18.17 -8.82 -13.77
C LEU A 426 18.20 -7.79 -14.92
N GLU A 427 17.73 -8.15 -16.12
CA GLU A 427 17.61 -7.22 -17.26
C GLU A 427 16.53 -6.15 -16.98
N GLY A 428 15.36 -6.57 -16.51
CA GLY A 428 14.28 -5.64 -16.16
C GLY A 428 14.68 -4.63 -15.07
N ARG A 429 15.67 -4.99 -14.25
CA ARG A 429 16.28 -4.13 -13.22
C ARG A 429 17.46 -3.30 -13.72
N ASN A 430 17.83 -3.41 -15.00
CA ASN A 430 19.01 -2.78 -15.61
C ASN A 430 20.35 -3.16 -14.98
N VAL A 431 20.45 -4.36 -14.37
CA VAL A 431 21.72 -4.88 -13.83
C VAL A 431 22.56 -5.50 -14.93
N ILE A 432 21.90 -6.19 -15.88
CA ILE A 432 22.53 -6.83 -17.03
C ILE A 432 21.98 -6.27 -18.34
N SER A 433 22.70 -6.45 -19.43
CA SER A 433 22.25 -6.14 -20.79
C SER A 433 22.42 -7.31 -21.71
N VAL A 434 21.48 -7.39 -22.66
CA VAL A 434 21.38 -8.46 -23.67
C VAL A 434 21.78 -7.89 -25.02
N GLY A 435 22.65 -8.58 -25.73
CA GLY A 435 23.13 -8.14 -27.04
C GLY A 435 23.93 -9.20 -27.78
N PHE A 436 24.52 -8.80 -28.90
CA PHE A 436 25.47 -9.61 -29.68
C PHE A 436 26.83 -8.91 -29.63
N PHE A 437 27.60 -9.18 -28.58
CA PHE A 437 28.85 -8.45 -28.30
C PHE A 437 30.04 -9.07 -29.04
N ILE A 438 30.08 -10.41 -29.16
CA ILE A 438 31.17 -11.18 -29.81
C ILE A 438 30.75 -11.78 -31.18
N GLN A 439 29.71 -11.24 -31.84
CA GLN A 439 29.21 -11.75 -33.14
C GLN A 439 28.77 -13.23 -33.13
N THR A 440 28.29 -13.75 -32.00
CA THR A 440 27.66 -15.07 -31.92
C THR A 440 26.27 -15.07 -32.56
N ASP A 441 25.78 -16.24 -32.98
CA ASP A 441 24.41 -16.39 -33.46
C ASP A 441 23.36 -16.32 -32.33
N ASP A 442 23.80 -16.57 -31.10
CA ASP A 442 22.98 -16.57 -29.88
C ASP A 442 23.18 -15.27 -29.07
N ALA A 443 22.13 -14.87 -28.35
CA ALA A 443 22.14 -13.68 -27.50
C ALA A 443 23.06 -13.87 -26.29
N GLU A 444 23.89 -12.86 -26.03
CA GLU A 444 24.84 -12.82 -24.94
C GLU A 444 24.41 -11.81 -23.88
N TYR A 445 24.79 -12.09 -22.64
CA TYR A 445 24.50 -11.29 -21.46
C TYR A 445 25.80 -10.72 -20.89
N ILE A 446 25.79 -9.44 -20.50
CA ILE A 446 26.92 -8.76 -19.83
C ILE A 446 26.40 -7.89 -18.69
N LEU A 447 27.22 -7.61 -17.67
CA LEU A 447 26.87 -6.61 -16.66
C LEU A 447 26.78 -5.22 -17.31
N LYS A 448 25.76 -4.44 -16.92
CA LYS A 448 25.52 -3.10 -17.49
C LYS A 448 26.71 -2.14 -17.26
N ILE A 449 27.36 -2.25 -16.10
CA ILE A 449 28.54 -1.45 -15.78
C ILE A 449 29.72 -1.83 -16.67
N ASP A 450 29.91 -3.13 -16.91
CA ASP A 450 31.00 -3.61 -17.76
C ASP A 450 30.77 -3.19 -19.22
N GLU A 451 29.53 -3.27 -19.72
CA GLU A 451 29.16 -2.70 -21.02
C GLU A 451 29.48 -1.21 -21.11
N HIS A 452 29.11 -0.42 -20.10
CA HIS A 452 29.35 1.03 -20.09
C HIS A 452 30.86 1.36 -20.14
N ARG A 453 31.68 0.60 -19.41
CA ARG A 453 33.15 0.77 -19.40
C ARG A 453 33.77 0.35 -20.73
N LEU A 454 33.35 -0.80 -21.28
CA LEU A 454 33.84 -1.32 -22.55
C LEU A 454 33.48 -0.44 -23.76
N THR A 455 32.35 0.27 -23.69
CA THR A 455 31.87 1.18 -24.74
C THR A 455 32.42 2.62 -24.62
N GLY A 456 33.39 2.86 -23.72
CA GLY A 456 34.10 4.13 -23.60
C GLY A 456 33.49 5.13 -22.61
N GLY A 457 32.76 4.65 -21.59
CA GLY A 457 32.34 5.49 -20.45
C GLY A 457 33.55 5.97 -19.63
N GLU A 458 33.77 7.29 -19.57
CA GLU A 458 34.88 7.90 -18.82
C GLU A 458 34.59 8.12 -17.32
N GLU A 459 33.31 8.16 -16.93
CA GLU A 459 32.90 8.43 -15.56
C GLU A 459 32.91 7.15 -14.70
N GLU A 460 33.36 7.27 -13.45
CA GLU A 460 33.29 6.18 -12.49
C GLU A 460 31.85 6.02 -12.00
N VAL A 461 31.19 4.93 -12.41
CA VAL A 461 29.79 4.66 -12.12
C VAL A 461 29.63 3.56 -11.07
N VAL A 462 28.70 3.80 -10.14
CA VAL A 462 28.25 2.85 -9.11
C VAL A 462 26.97 2.16 -9.59
N GLU A 463 26.78 0.86 -9.34
CA GLU A 463 25.50 0.21 -9.64
C GLU A 463 24.41 0.71 -8.70
N TYR A 464 23.24 0.88 -9.30
CA TYR A 464 22.07 1.43 -8.65
C TYR A 464 21.66 0.65 -7.40
N ARG A 465 21.95 -0.66 -7.35
CA ARG A 465 21.65 -1.54 -6.22
C ARG A 465 22.34 -1.11 -4.92
N TRP A 466 23.60 -0.66 -4.98
CA TRP A 466 24.30 -0.20 -3.78
C TRP A 466 23.72 1.10 -3.24
N ILE A 467 23.23 1.96 -4.14
CA ILE A 467 22.47 3.15 -3.75
C ILE A 467 21.16 2.74 -3.05
N GLN A 468 20.42 1.78 -3.60
CA GLN A 468 19.18 1.30 -2.98
C GLN A 468 19.45 0.69 -1.58
N ASN A 469 20.52 -0.09 -1.42
CA ASN A 469 20.90 -0.68 -0.13
C ASN A 469 21.23 0.40 0.91
N MET A 470 22.04 1.39 0.56
CA MET A 470 22.35 2.48 1.48
C MET A 470 21.11 3.30 1.87
N VAL A 471 20.21 3.53 0.91
CA VAL A 471 18.92 4.19 1.18
C VAL A 471 18.07 3.35 2.12
N LEU A 472 18.05 2.02 1.96
CA LEU A 472 17.36 1.10 2.86
C LEU A 472 17.95 1.18 4.28
N ASP A 473 19.27 1.07 4.43
CA ASP A 473 19.99 1.10 5.70
C ASP A 473 19.71 2.38 6.49
N LYS A 474 19.78 3.54 5.81
CA LYS A 474 19.42 4.82 6.44
C LYS A 474 17.95 4.94 6.77
N SER A 475 17.08 4.42 5.89
CA SER A 475 15.64 4.53 6.07
C SER A 475 15.15 3.69 7.24
N PHE A 476 15.78 2.57 7.56
CA PHE A 476 15.38 1.63 8.62
C PHE A 476 16.43 1.48 9.72
N LYS A 477 17.24 2.52 9.92
CA LYS A 477 18.11 2.61 11.09
C LYS A 477 17.27 2.56 12.36
N GLN A 478 17.66 1.70 13.30
CA GLN A 478 16.98 1.54 14.59
C GLN A 478 17.44 2.63 15.57
N TYR A 479 16.50 3.14 16.34
CA TYR A 479 16.70 4.14 17.38
C TYR A 479 16.07 3.65 18.69
N GLY A 480 16.70 3.97 19.83
CA GLY A 480 16.20 3.56 21.14
C GLY A 480 14.95 4.33 21.61
N ASP A 481 14.58 5.43 20.94
CA ASP A 481 13.40 6.21 21.28
C ASP A 481 12.78 6.92 20.07
N SER A 482 11.49 7.23 20.18
CA SER A 482 10.73 7.88 19.12
C SER A 482 11.25 9.28 18.77
N PHE A 483 11.71 10.07 19.75
CA PHE A 483 12.15 11.45 19.51
C PHE A 483 13.45 11.50 18.71
N THR A 484 14.38 10.60 19.00
CA THR A 484 15.60 10.43 18.19
C THR A 484 15.24 10.06 16.75
N ALA A 485 14.31 9.12 16.54
CA ALA A 485 13.82 8.81 15.19
C ALA A 485 13.20 10.04 14.49
N PHE A 486 12.37 10.83 15.19
CA PHE A 486 11.83 12.08 14.65
C PHE A 486 12.91 13.10 14.30
N ASN A 487 14.00 13.18 15.07
CA ASN A 487 15.08 14.13 14.83
C ASN A 487 15.96 13.73 13.65
N GLU A 488 16.14 12.44 13.38
CA GLU A 488 16.99 11.93 12.29
C GLU A 488 16.22 11.77 10.96
N HIS A 489 14.89 11.65 11.00
CA HIS A 489 14.04 11.63 9.81
C HIS A 489 13.38 12.99 9.54
N VAL A 490 12.98 13.23 8.28
CA VAL A 490 12.40 14.53 7.88
C VAL A 490 10.99 14.72 8.43
N LEU A 491 10.14 13.70 8.30
CA LEU A 491 8.76 13.70 8.81
C LEU A 491 8.21 12.28 8.92
N PHE A 492 7.22 12.10 9.81
CA PHE A 492 6.38 10.91 9.90
C PHE A 492 4.91 11.28 9.73
N GLN A 493 4.13 10.45 9.04
CA GLN A 493 2.69 10.66 8.84
C GLN A 493 1.85 9.72 9.68
N LYS A 494 2.34 8.51 9.91
CA LYS A 494 1.59 7.43 10.56
C LYS A 494 2.44 6.66 11.55
N GLN A 495 1.81 6.12 12.58
CA GLN A 495 2.47 5.29 13.59
C GLN A 495 3.16 4.04 13.01
N GLN A 496 2.63 3.45 11.91
CA GLN A 496 3.25 2.29 11.26
C GLN A 496 4.65 2.58 10.74
N GLU A 497 4.96 3.85 10.43
CA GLU A 497 6.27 4.25 9.91
C GLU A 497 7.34 4.21 11.01
N LEU A 498 6.98 4.18 12.30
CA LEU A 498 7.94 4.03 13.40
C LEU A 498 8.25 2.56 13.75
N LEU A 499 7.39 1.62 13.34
CA LEU A 499 7.47 0.21 13.73
C LEU A 499 8.82 -0.46 13.43
N TYR A 500 9.47 -0.06 12.33
CA TYR A 500 10.76 -0.62 11.90
C TYR A 500 11.94 0.34 12.12
N ARG A 501 11.76 1.38 12.93
CA ARG A 501 12.75 2.43 13.19
C ARG A 501 13.00 2.66 14.67
N VAL A 502 12.09 2.22 15.54
CA VAL A 502 12.20 2.39 16.98
C VAL A 502 12.13 1.02 17.64
N ASP A 503 13.09 0.74 18.51
CA ASP A 503 13.16 -0.51 19.25
C ASP A 503 11.91 -0.71 20.11
N GLU A 504 11.28 -1.89 20.00
CA GLU A 504 10.08 -2.28 20.78
C GLU A 504 8.88 -1.31 20.70
N PHE A 505 8.74 -0.55 19.61
CA PHE A 505 7.66 0.43 19.47
C PHE A 505 6.26 -0.20 19.47
N ALA A 506 5.39 0.30 20.36
CA ALA A 506 4.00 -0.06 20.40
C ALA A 506 3.11 1.06 19.84
N PHE A 507 2.04 0.69 19.13
CA PHE A 507 1.07 1.66 18.62
C PHE A 507 0.33 2.46 19.70
N ASN A 508 0.39 2.04 20.97
CA ASN A 508 -0.15 2.82 22.09
C ASN A 508 0.74 4.03 22.41
N ASP A 509 2.06 3.89 22.28
CA ASP A 509 3.06 4.94 22.52
C ASP A 509 2.87 6.13 21.57
N TRP A 510 2.26 5.90 20.40
CA TRP A 510 1.90 6.96 19.46
C TRP A 510 1.04 8.05 20.10
N THR A 511 0.18 7.70 21.06
CA THR A 511 -0.63 8.70 21.76
C THR A 511 0.22 9.62 22.62
N ASP A 512 1.22 9.06 23.31
CA ASP A 512 2.12 9.81 24.16
C ASP A 512 3.01 10.73 23.32
N VAL A 513 3.54 10.22 22.21
CA VAL A 513 4.26 11.01 21.21
C VAL A 513 3.42 12.18 20.68
N GLN A 514 2.13 11.98 20.44
CA GLN A 514 1.24 13.05 19.94
C GLN A 514 0.90 14.11 21.00
N LEU A 515 0.98 13.77 22.29
CA LEU A 515 0.69 14.67 23.42
C LEU A 515 1.95 15.36 23.93
N ASP A 516 3.12 14.90 23.53
CA ASP A 516 4.38 15.50 23.94
C ASP A 516 4.50 16.96 23.48
N SER A 517 5.03 17.79 24.37
CA SER A 517 5.15 19.23 24.15
C SER A 517 6.18 19.61 23.08
N ASP A 518 7.11 18.73 22.73
CA ASP A 518 8.12 18.95 21.69
C ASP A 518 7.69 18.45 20.31
N VAL A 519 6.60 17.69 20.23
CA VAL A 519 6.02 17.21 18.98
C VAL A 519 4.94 18.18 18.49
N VAL A 520 4.99 18.48 17.19
CA VAL A 520 4.04 19.33 16.51
C VAL A 520 3.48 18.64 15.27
N MET A 521 2.21 18.89 14.98
CA MET A 521 1.53 18.43 13.77
C MET A 521 1.26 19.62 12.86
N GLY A 522 1.66 19.52 11.59
CA GLY A 522 1.48 20.62 10.65
C GLY A 522 1.38 20.16 9.21
N ARG A 523 1.15 21.12 8.31
CA ARG A 523 1.32 20.93 6.88
C ARG A 523 2.76 21.30 6.55
N LEU A 524 3.64 20.30 6.56
CA LEU A 524 5.09 20.50 6.52
C LEU A 524 5.55 20.83 5.07
N LEU A 525 6.22 19.89 4.40
CA LEU A 525 6.68 20.03 3.03
C LEU A 525 5.60 19.57 2.04
N HIS A 526 5.47 20.24 0.90
CA HIS A 526 4.43 19.95 -0.12
C HIS A 526 3.00 19.86 0.43
N ASN A 527 2.73 20.60 1.51
CA ASN A 527 1.43 20.64 2.15
C ASN A 527 0.93 19.26 2.67
N ARG A 528 1.87 18.33 2.90
CA ARG A 528 1.63 17.01 3.50
C ARG A 528 1.43 17.18 5.00
N ILE A 529 0.42 16.51 5.53
CA ILE A 529 0.16 16.48 6.97
C ILE A 529 1.13 15.47 7.58
N GLY A 530 1.88 15.91 8.58
CA GLY A 530 2.83 15.06 9.29
C GLY A 530 3.15 15.60 10.68
N TYR A 531 3.85 14.77 11.43
CA TYR A 531 4.38 15.05 12.75
C TYR A 531 5.88 15.28 12.63
N THR A 532 6.40 16.21 13.42
CA THR A 532 7.82 16.51 13.53
C THR A 532 8.12 17.12 14.90
N THR A 533 9.38 17.18 15.29
CA THR A 533 9.81 17.85 16.52
C THR A 533 10.02 19.35 16.28
N LYS A 534 9.89 20.14 17.34
CA LYS A 534 10.22 21.58 17.32
C LYS A 534 11.66 21.83 16.83
N ARG A 535 12.59 20.92 17.14
CA ARG A 535 14.00 20.95 16.70
C ARG A 535 14.15 20.95 15.17
N ASN A 536 13.26 20.28 14.44
CA ASN A 536 13.32 20.19 12.98
C ASN A 536 12.68 21.38 12.26
N ILE A 537 11.93 22.24 12.96
CA ILE A 537 11.25 23.40 12.35
C ILE A 537 12.23 24.32 11.60
N PRO A 538 13.40 24.73 12.16
CA PRO A 538 14.41 25.52 11.45
C PRO A 538 14.79 24.99 10.06
N MET A 539 15.01 23.67 9.94
CA MET A 539 15.34 22.99 8.69
C MET A 539 14.15 23.04 7.72
N LEU A 540 12.94 22.70 8.19
CA LEU A 540 11.74 22.69 7.36
C LEU A 540 11.41 24.09 6.81
N LEU A 541 11.64 25.15 7.59
CA LEU A 541 11.48 26.53 7.12
C LEU A 541 12.50 26.91 6.05
N GLY A 542 13.77 26.49 6.19
CA GLY A 542 14.81 26.74 5.19
C GLY A 542 14.52 26.14 3.81
N LEU A 543 13.80 25.01 3.76
CA LEU A 543 13.38 24.32 2.53
C LEU A 543 12.14 24.95 1.86
N LYS A 544 11.49 25.92 2.51
CA LYS A 544 10.33 26.64 2.00
C LYS A 544 10.74 28.00 1.43
N PRO A 545 9.97 28.55 0.48
CA PRO A 545 10.10 29.94 0.09
C PRO A 545 9.64 30.86 1.23
N GLU A 546 10.01 32.14 1.15
CA GLU A 546 9.51 33.14 2.09
C GLU A 546 7.97 33.20 2.04
N PRO A 547 7.32 33.30 3.21
CA PRO A 547 5.86 33.32 3.29
C PRO A 547 5.29 34.64 2.76
N TRP A 548 4.10 34.55 2.16
CA TRP A 548 3.31 35.72 1.78
C TRP A 548 2.09 35.84 2.69
N LEU A 549 1.95 36.97 3.36
CA LEU A 549 0.86 37.26 4.29
C LEU A 549 -0.09 38.27 3.65
N GLY A 550 -1.39 37.94 3.63
CA GLY A 550 -2.44 38.90 3.33
C GLY A 550 -2.92 39.62 4.61
N PRO A 551 -3.72 40.69 4.48
CA PRO A 551 -4.16 41.49 5.63
C PRO A 551 -4.92 40.68 6.69
N MET A 552 -5.72 39.70 6.26
CA MET A 552 -6.49 38.84 7.16
C MET A 552 -5.59 37.79 7.84
N GLU A 553 -4.60 37.25 7.13
CA GLU A 553 -3.62 36.36 7.73
C GLU A 553 -2.79 37.07 8.81
N GLU A 554 -2.36 38.31 8.58
CA GLU A 554 -1.66 39.14 9.58
C GLU A 554 -2.54 39.37 10.82
N GLU A 555 -3.81 39.75 10.63
CA GLU A 555 -4.75 39.95 11.74
C GLU A 555 -4.91 38.67 12.56
N ILE A 556 -5.13 37.52 11.92
CA ILE A 556 -5.26 36.23 12.64
C ILE A 556 -3.96 35.88 13.36
N LEU A 557 -2.81 36.09 12.75
CA LEU A 557 -1.51 35.78 13.34
C LEU A 557 -1.24 36.62 14.60
N THR A 558 -1.72 37.87 14.67
CA THR A 558 -1.61 38.70 15.89
C THR A 558 -2.38 38.14 17.08
N LYS A 559 -3.43 37.34 16.83
CA LYS A 559 -4.21 36.64 17.86
C LYS A 559 -3.55 35.34 18.33
N ILE A 560 -2.40 34.97 17.79
CA ILE A 560 -1.60 33.78 18.16
C ILE A 560 -0.25 34.30 18.67
N PRO A 561 -0.08 34.51 19.99
CA PRO A 561 1.14 35.08 20.55
C PRO A 561 2.33 34.13 20.41
N PRO A 562 3.57 34.64 20.26
CA PRO A 562 4.77 33.83 20.36
C PRO A 562 4.84 33.11 21.72
N GLY A 563 5.09 31.79 21.72
CA GLY A 563 5.24 30.99 22.94
C GLY A 563 3.94 30.61 23.66
N GLU A 564 2.78 31.11 23.20
CA GLU A 564 1.47 30.75 23.76
C GLU A 564 0.66 29.91 22.76
N ASN A 565 -0.03 28.91 23.30
CA ASN A 565 -0.83 27.98 22.53
C ASN A 565 -2.31 28.34 22.68
N VAL A 566 -2.98 28.67 21.58
CA VAL A 566 -4.36 29.18 21.60
C VAL A 566 -5.35 28.24 20.92
N THR A 567 -6.59 28.21 21.39
CA THR A 567 -7.64 27.42 20.76
C THR A 567 -8.23 28.14 19.55
N ARG A 568 -8.84 27.37 18.64
CA ARG A 568 -9.61 27.95 17.53
C ARG A 568 -10.71 28.91 18.02
N GLN A 569 -11.27 28.67 19.21
CA GLN A 569 -12.35 29.50 19.74
C GLN A 569 -11.83 30.87 20.18
N GLU A 570 -10.66 30.92 20.80
CA GLU A 570 -9.95 32.16 21.16
C GLU A 570 -9.56 32.97 19.92
N ILE A 571 -8.96 32.33 18.90
CA ILE A 571 -8.59 33.02 17.65
C ILE A 571 -9.82 33.67 17.00
N MET A 572 -10.95 32.97 17.03
CA MET A 572 -12.21 33.43 16.43
C MET A 572 -13.01 34.35 17.36
N ALA A 573 -12.52 34.63 18.57
CA ALA A 573 -13.18 35.54 19.50
C ALA A 573 -13.13 36.97 18.96
N GLY A 574 -14.22 37.71 19.19
CA GLY A 574 -14.39 39.09 18.72
C GLY A 574 -15.00 39.24 17.31
N TYR A 575 -15.12 38.19 16.51
CA TYR A 575 -15.81 38.27 15.21
C TYR A 575 -17.32 38.07 15.34
N PRO A 576 -18.14 38.82 14.57
CA PRO A 576 -19.60 38.76 14.65
C PRO A 576 -20.12 37.38 14.21
N LYS A 577 -21.08 36.83 14.96
CA LYS A 577 -21.69 35.51 14.71
C LYS A 577 -23.11 35.68 14.15
N GLY A 578 -23.49 34.87 13.17
CA GLY A 578 -24.82 34.90 12.55
C GLY A 578 -24.80 34.46 11.09
N ASP A 579 -25.97 34.16 10.53
CA ASP A 579 -26.10 33.66 9.16
C ASP A 579 -25.67 34.70 8.10
N GLU A 580 -25.78 36.00 8.42
CA GLU A 580 -25.37 37.12 7.57
C GLU A 580 -23.84 37.25 7.44
N HIS A 581 -23.08 36.78 8.43
CA HIS A 581 -21.62 36.88 8.45
C HIS A 581 -20.93 35.59 7.98
N LYS A 582 -21.66 34.66 7.34
CA LYS A 582 -21.10 33.39 6.85
C LYS A 582 -19.90 33.56 5.91
N SER A 583 -19.89 34.59 5.06
CA SER A 583 -18.74 34.84 4.16
C SER A 583 -17.49 35.19 4.95
N LEU A 584 -17.57 36.13 5.89
CA LEU A 584 -16.44 36.51 6.75
C LEU A 584 -15.90 35.30 7.52
N HIS A 585 -16.79 34.47 8.09
CA HIS A 585 -16.38 33.23 8.76
C HIS A 585 -15.71 32.24 7.82
N ARG A 586 -16.10 32.17 6.55
CA ARG A 586 -15.39 31.35 5.56
C ARG A 586 -14.00 31.92 5.27
N ASP A 587 -13.89 33.23 5.12
CA ASP A 587 -12.64 33.91 4.80
C ASP A 587 -11.62 33.81 5.96
N LEU A 588 -12.07 33.96 7.21
CA LEU A 588 -11.26 33.71 8.41
C LEU A 588 -10.75 32.27 8.49
N LYS A 589 -11.60 31.29 8.14
CA LYS A 589 -11.19 29.87 8.10
C LYS A 589 -10.17 29.61 6.99
N ASN A 590 -10.31 30.28 5.85
CA ASN A 590 -9.37 30.18 4.74
C ASN A 590 -8.03 30.82 5.10
N ALA A 591 -8.03 32.00 5.73
CA ALA A 591 -6.82 32.67 6.20
C ALA A 591 -6.06 31.80 7.23
N LEU A 592 -6.75 31.23 8.23
CA LEU A 592 -6.12 30.28 9.17
C LEU A 592 -5.56 29.03 8.45
N SER A 593 -6.29 28.51 7.45
CA SER A 593 -5.81 27.40 6.61
C SER A 593 -4.58 27.79 5.79
N ASN A 594 -4.49 29.04 5.30
CA ASN A 594 -3.33 29.56 4.58
C ASN A 594 -2.11 29.67 5.50
N LEU A 595 -2.28 30.14 6.74
CA LEU A 595 -1.22 30.14 7.76
C LEU A 595 -0.69 28.73 8.02
N GLU A 596 -1.56 27.72 8.13
CA GLU A 596 -1.15 26.31 8.25
C GLU A 596 -0.40 25.81 7.01
N ARG A 597 -0.87 26.12 5.79
CA ARG A 597 -0.22 25.70 4.52
C ARG A 597 1.19 26.26 4.37
N GLN A 598 1.39 27.50 4.84
CA GLN A 598 2.69 28.17 4.84
C GLN A 598 3.57 27.78 6.02
N MET A 599 3.09 26.92 6.94
CA MET A 599 3.79 26.49 8.16
C MET A 599 4.11 27.66 9.12
N LEU A 600 3.32 28.73 9.08
CA LEU A 600 3.44 29.84 10.03
C LEU A 600 2.83 29.51 11.40
N VAL A 601 1.93 28.52 11.39
CA VAL A 601 1.28 27.98 12.58
C VAL A 601 1.22 26.45 12.44
N VAL A 602 1.51 25.76 13.53
CA VAL A 602 1.40 24.29 13.67
C VAL A 602 0.44 23.97 14.82
N LYS A 603 0.10 22.68 14.99
CA LYS A 603 -0.83 22.22 16.01
C LYS A 603 -0.13 21.38 17.06
N GLN A 604 -0.56 21.56 18.30
CA GLN A 604 -0.28 20.67 19.41
C GLN A 604 -1.60 20.11 19.96
N PHE A 605 -1.52 18.99 20.66
CA PHE A 605 -2.69 18.33 21.21
C PHE A 605 -2.61 18.27 22.73
N GLU A 606 -3.75 18.50 23.37
CA GLU A 606 -3.91 18.38 24.81
C GLU A 606 -5.11 17.50 25.11
N GLU A 607 -5.00 16.69 26.15
CA GLU A 607 -6.12 15.89 26.64
C GLU A 607 -6.89 16.62 27.74
N VAL A 608 -8.21 16.77 27.55
CA VAL A 608 -9.09 17.45 28.51
C VAL A 608 -10.10 16.46 29.07
N ALA A 609 -10.18 16.38 30.40
CA ALA A 609 -11.11 15.50 31.10
C ALA A 609 -12.57 15.73 30.64
N GLY A 610 -13.30 14.64 30.36
CA GLY A 610 -14.69 14.69 29.92
C GLY A 610 -14.92 15.03 28.44
N ARG A 611 -13.87 15.33 27.66
CA ARG A 611 -13.96 15.44 26.18
C ARG A 611 -13.54 14.14 25.51
N ARG A 612 -14.35 13.69 24.54
CA ARG A 612 -14.04 12.52 23.70
C ARG A 612 -12.96 12.76 22.65
N ARG A 613 -12.70 14.01 22.29
CA ARG A 613 -11.69 14.39 21.29
C ARG A 613 -10.67 15.29 21.95
N ARG A 614 -9.39 15.09 21.57
CA ARG A 614 -8.27 15.92 22.00
C ARG A 614 -8.50 17.37 21.59
N LEU A 615 -8.09 18.29 22.47
CA LEU A 615 -8.09 19.71 22.15
C LEU A 615 -6.95 20.00 21.19
N SER A 616 -7.22 20.73 20.12
CA SER A 616 -6.18 21.20 19.20
C SER A 616 -5.82 22.64 19.51
N LEU A 617 -4.55 22.85 19.82
CA LEU A 617 -3.97 24.15 20.12
C LEU A 617 -3.11 24.61 18.93
N PHE A 618 -3.21 25.88 18.58
CA PHE A 618 -2.43 26.50 17.52
C PHE A 618 -1.17 27.12 18.12
N HIS A 619 -0.02 26.71 17.61
CA HIS A 619 1.31 27.15 18.02
C HIS A 619 1.95 27.98 16.91
N ARG A 620 2.38 29.20 17.24
CA ARG A 620 3.05 30.09 16.28
C ARG A 620 4.47 29.62 15.98
N VAL A 621 4.82 29.60 14.70
CA VAL A 621 6.16 29.27 14.20
C VAL A 621 6.92 30.53 13.77
N GLN A 622 6.20 31.46 13.13
CA GLN A 622 6.79 32.71 12.64
C GLN A 622 7.36 33.55 13.79
N ASP A 623 8.58 34.04 13.62
CA ASP A 623 9.34 34.84 14.61
C ASP A 623 9.68 34.10 15.92
N VAL A 624 9.46 32.79 15.98
CA VAL A 624 9.79 31.94 17.15
C VAL A 624 11.02 31.08 16.90
N TYR A 625 11.10 30.45 15.73
CA TYR A 625 12.18 29.54 15.36
C TYR A 625 13.10 30.19 14.31
N PRO A 626 14.44 30.18 14.50
CA PRO A 626 15.36 30.71 13.50
C PRO A 626 15.35 29.83 12.25
N THR A 627 15.24 30.44 11.07
CA THR A 627 15.28 29.72 9.80
C THR A 627 16.71 29.36 9.42
N LEU A 628 16.98 28.10 9.08
CA LEU A 628 18.25 27.74 8.45
C LEU A 628 18.35 28.35 7.04
N SER A 629 19.57 28.57 6.56
CA SER A 629 19.76 28.92 5.15
C SER A 629 19.30 27.75 4.28
N PHE A 630 18.94 28.04 3.02
CA PHE A 630 18.48 27.00 2.11
C PHE A 630 19.54 25.92 1.87
N GLU A 631 20.82 26.31 1.75
CA GLU A 631 21.93 25.37 1.57
C GLU A 631 22.17 24.51 2.80
N ASP A 632 22.10 25.08 4.02
CA ASP A 632 22.28 24.31 5.26
C ASP A 632 21.13 23.31 5.49
N ALA A 633 19.89 23.74 5.22
CA ALA A 633 18.74 22.86 5.31
C ALA A 633 18.80 21.74 4.26
N LEU A 634 19.30 22.04 3.05
CA LEU A 634 19.45 21.07 1.98
C LEU A 634 20.55 20.05 2.28
N GLU A 635 21.70 20.47 2.83
CA GLU A 635 22.76 19.56 3.27
C GLU A 635 22.21 18.54 4.28
N GLU A 636 21.45 19.01 5.27
CA GLU A 636 20.88 18.15 6.30
C GLU A 636 19.90 17.11 5.72
N VAL A 637 19.09 17.51 4.73
CA VAL A 637 18.20 16.59 4.01
C VAL A 637 19.00 15.56 3.20
N VAL A 638 20.06 15.97 2.51
CA VAL A 638 20.94 15.07 1.73
C VAL A 638 21.67 14.10 2.65
N ARG A 639 22.14 14.56 3.83
CA ARG A 639 22.79 13.69 4.82
C ARG A 639 21.82 12.61 5.33
N ARG A 640 20.59 12.99 5.69
CA ARG A 640 19.58 12.06 6.24
C ARG A 640 19.00 11.09 5.20
N MET A 641 18.79 11.53 3.95
CA MET A 641 18.08 10.74 2.92
C MET A 641 18.95 10.27 1.75
N GLY A 642 20.16 10.81 1.61
CA GLY A 642 21.07 10.51 0.52
C GLY A 642 21.54 9.04 0.54
N PRO A 643 21.97 8.46 -0.59
CA PRO A 643 22.13 9.10 -1.88
C PRO A 643 20.79 9.39 -2.55
N VAL A 644 20.62 10.58 -3.14
CA VAL A 644 19.31 11.04 -3.68
C VAL A 644 19.46 11.85 -4.96
N LYS A 645 18.53 11.68 -5.90
CA LYS A 645 18.48 12.45 -7.15
C LYS A 645 17.95 13.86 -6.92
N ALA A 646 18.38 14.83 -7.72
CA ALA A 646 17.82 16.19 -7.71
C ALA A 646 16.30 16.20 -8.00
N SER A 647 15.81 15.30 -8.87
CA SER A 647 14.38 15.14 -9.15
C SER A 647 13.60 14.62 -7.94
N THR A 648 14.16 13.72 -7.14
CA THR A 648 13.55 13.21 -5.91
C THR A 648 13.54 14.26 -4.80
N LEU A 649 14.59 15.07 -4.69
CA LEU A 649 14.67 16.19 -3.73
C LEU A 649 13.55 17.23 -3.96
N ARG A 650 13.00 17.33 -5.18
CA ARG A 650 11.82 18.17 -5.44
C ARG A 650 10.62 17.81 -4.59
N PHE A 651 10.49 16.59 -4.06
CA PHE A 651 9.39 16.22 -3.16
C PHE A 651 9.59 16.69 -1.72
N TYR A 652 10.78 17.19 -1.38
CA TYR A 652 11.17 17.66 -0.06
C TYR A 652 11.53 19.16 -0.04
N VAL A 653 11.62 19.81 -1.20
CA VAL A 653 11.95 21.23 -1.34
C VAL A 653 10.79 21.97 -2.01
N SER A 654 10.28 23.03 -1.38
CA SER A 654 9.16 23.83 -1.95
C SER A 654 9.61 25.05 -2.78
N ARG A 655 10.92 25.18 -3.02
CA ARG A 655 11.53 26.22 -3.89
C ARG A 655 11.57 25.79 -5.35
N SER A 656 11.98 26.70 -6.24
CA SER A 656 12.12 26.40 -7.66
C SER A 656 13.21 25.33 -7.88
N PHE A 657 13.12 24.60 -9.00
CA PHE A 657 14.14 23.61 -9.33
C PHE A 657 15.49 24.25 -9.68
N GLU A 658 15.47 25.45 -10.25
CA GLU A 658 16.68 26.20 -10.60
C GLU A 658 17.47 26.52 -9.32
N ASP A 659 16.79 27.05 -8.29
CA ASP A 659 17.40 27.30 -6.98
C ASP A 659 18.01 26.03 -6.38
N LEU A 660 17.28 24.91 -6.46
CA LEU A 660 17.76 23.62 -5.98
C LEU A 660 19.05 23.18 -6.70
N THR A 661 19.10 23.28 -8.03
CA THR A 661 20.28 22.90 -8.80
C THR A 661 21.50 23.77 -8.50
N VAL A 662 21.30 25.08 -8.32
CA VAL A 662 22.38 26.01 -7.95
C VAL A 662 22.89 25.70 -6.53
N ALA A 663 21.99 25.46 -5.58
CA ALA A 663 22.36 25.10 -4.21
C ALA A 663 23.15 23.78 -4.16
N LEU A 664 22.72 22.75 -4.90
CA LEU A 664 23.46 21.49 -5.01
C LEU A 664 24.87 21.70 -5.59
N MET A 665 25.00 22.51 -6.65
CA MET A 665 26.30 22.82 -7.25
C MET A 665 27.23 23.56 -6.27
N ASN A 666 26.69 24.50 -5.49
CA ASN A 666 27.46 25.23 -4.47
C ASN A 666 27.92 24.31 -3.35
N LEU A 667 27.03 23.45 -2.84
CA LEU A 667 27.34 22.48 -1.79
C LEU A 667 28.40 21.45 -2.25
N GLU A 668 28.31 20.98 -3.50
CA GLU A 668 29.30 20.09 -4.12
C GLU A 668 30.67 20.79 -4.21
N LYS A 669 30.73 22.03 -4.73
CA LYS A 669 31.97 22.81 -4.81
C LYS A 669 32.59 23.10 -3.44
N ALA A 670 31.76 23.27 -2.42
CA ALA A 670 32.21 23.48 -1.04
C ALA A 670 32.65 22.18 -0.34
N GLY A 671 32.47 21.01 -0.96
CA GLY A 671 32.79 19.71 -0.36
C GLY A 671 31.87 19.30 0.79
N ARG A 672 30.69 19.93 0.91
CA ARG A 672 29.68 19.61 1.94
C ARG A 672 28.82 18.40 1.57
N ILE A 673 28.67 18.16 0.27
CA ILE A 673 28.03 16.97 -0.30
C ILE A 673 28.92 16.40 -1.41
N ALA A 674 28.73 15.13 -1.73
CA ALA A 674 29.39 14.47 -2.85
C ALA A 674 28.38 14.06 -3.93
N LYS A 675 28.86 14.02 -5.18
CA LYS A 675 28.10 13.55 -6.35
C LYS A 675 28.64 12.19 -6.79
N VAL A 676 27.76 11.20 -6.88
CA VAL A 676 28.05 9.85 -7.35
C VAL A 676 27.20 9.56 -8.57
N MET A 677 27.81 9.02 -9.62
CA MET A 677 27.09 8.63 -10.84
C MET A 677 26.63 7.18 -10.71
N ALA A 678 25.37 6.91 -11.05
CA ALA A 678 24.83 5.56 -11.11
C ALA A 678 24.06 5.28 -12.39
N LEU A 679 24.18 4.06 -12.90
CA LEU A 679 23.51 3.62 -14.13
C LEU A 679 22.04 3.32 -13.85
N VAL A 680 21.15 4.18 -14.35
CA VAL A 680 19.70 4.02 -14.31
C VAL A 680 19.14 4.33 -15.71
N PRO A 681 18.90 3.29 -16.52
CA PRO A 681 19.28 3.16 -17.94
C PRO A 681 20.44 4.00 -18.50
N GLU A 682 20.55 5.28 -18.12
CA GLU A 682 21.66 6.18 -18.41
C GLU A 682 22.37 6.58 -17.10
N PRO A 683 23.63 7.06 -17.16
CA PRO A 683 24.30 7.61 -15.98
C PRO A 683 23.54 8.82 -15.42
N GLU A 684 23.07 8.69 -14.18
CA GLU A 684 22.39 9.74 -13.45
C GLU A 684 23.17 10.13 -12.19
N ALA A 685 23.14 11.42 -11.85
CA ALA A 685 23.79 11.97 -10.67
C ALA A 685 22.94 11.79 -9.40
N PHE A 686 23.56 11.23 -8.36
CA PHE A 686 23.03 11.14 -7.00
C PHE A 686 23.90 11.95 -6.05
N PHE A 687 23.27 12.61 -5.08
CA PHE A 687 23.94 13.41 -4.06
C PHE A 687 23.88 12.70 -2.71
N CYS A 688 25.02 12.56 -2.04
CA CYS A 688 25.16 11.91 -0.73
C CYS A 688 26.13 12.70 0.18
N ALA A 689 26.31 12.26 1.42
CA ALA A 689 27.33 12.84 2.29
C ALA A 689 28.74 12.43 1.80
N PRO A 690 29.78 13.26 1.98
CA PRO A 690 31.12 12.97 1.46
C PRO A 690 31.75 11.68 2.01
N ASP A 691 31.46 11.34 3.26
CA ASP A 691 31.93 10.12 3.94
C ASP A 691 31.29 8.83 3.42
N GLU A 692 30.18 8.93 2.68
CA GLU A 692 29.42 7.79 2.16
C GLU A 692 29.92 7.30 0.80
N VAL A 693 30.76 8.09 0.11
CA VAL A 693 31.27 7.73 -1.22
C VAL A 693 32.08 6.44 -1.17
N ASP A 694 32.98 6.31 -0.20
CA ASP A 694 33.80 5.10 0.01
C ASP A 694 32.95 3.87 0.33
N GLU A 695 31.79 4.06 0.94
CA GLU A 695 30.87 3.00 1.29
C GLU A 695 30.13 2.46 0.06
N LEU A 696 29.73 3.34 -0.87
CA LEU A 696 29.05 3.00 -2.12
C LEU A 696 29.95 2.22 -3.10
N MET A 697 31.27 2.37 -2.98
CA MET A 697 32.25 1.70 -3.85
C MET A 697 32.58 0.26 -3.41
N ARG A 698 32.09 -0.19 -2.25
CA ARG A 698 32.40 -1.51 -1.70
C ARG A 698 31.18 -2.44 -1.78
N PRO A 699 31.34 -3.68 -2.26
CA PRO A 699 30.29 -4.69 -2.17
C PRO A 699 29.88 -4.92 -0.72
N ARG A 700 28.58 -4.87 -0.42
CA ARG A 700 28.02 -5.08 0.92
C ARG A 700 26.83 -6.05 0.83
N ARG A 701 26.64 -6.80 1.90
CA ARG A 701 25.46 -7.66 2.08
C ARG A 701 24.23 -6.76 2.18
N GLU A 702 23.20 -7.07 1.43
CA GLU A 702 21.91 -6.41 1.56
C GLU A 702 21.18 -6.90 2.83
N ASP A 703 20.56 -5.97 3.55
CA ASP A 703 19.52 -6.30 4.52
C ASP A 703 18.27 -6.83 3.82
N ARG A 704 17.99 -8.13 3.98
CA ARG A 704 16.83 -8.81 3.39
C ARG A 704 15.72 -9.11 4.39
N THR A 705 15.61 -8.36 5.47
CA THR A 705 14.48 -8.50 6.40
C THR A 705 13.15 -8.13 5.74
N VAL A 706 12.09 -8.89 6.08
CA VAL A 706 10.73 -8.67 5.58
C VAL A 706 10.06 -7.53 6.34
N ARG A 707 9.50 -6.56 5.61
CA ARG A 707 8.83 -5.38 6.18
C ARG A 707 7.49 -5.12 5.51
N ILE A 708 6.46 -4.83 6.31
CA ILE A 708 5.12 -4.48 5.85
C ILE A 708 4.95 -2.96 5.97
N LEU A 709 5.12 -2.25 4.86
CA LEU A 709 5.21 -0.79 4.86
C LEU A 709 3.90 -0.14 4.43
N THR A 710 3.74 1.14 4.75
CA THR A 710 2.63 1.94 4.20
C THR A 710 3.06 2.63 2.91
N GLN A 711 2.12 2.85 1.97
CA GLN A 711 2.41 3.62 0.76
C GLN A 711 2.81 5.08 1.02
N SER A 712 2.54 5.61 2.22
CA SER A 712 2.96 6.95 2.63
C SER A 712 4.37 6.99 3.21
N ASP A 713 4.96 5.84 3.52
CA ASP A 713 6.30 5.76 4.09
C ASP A 713 7.31 6.46 3.15
N PRO A 714 8.23 7.29 3.67
CA PRO A 714 9.21 8.00 2.86
C PRO A 714 10.00 7.08 1.92
N TYR A 715 10.36 5.88 2.37
CA TYR A 715 11.07 4.88 1.57
C TYR A 715 10.22 4.40 0.40
N VAL A 716 8.99 3.96 0.66
CA VAL A 716 8.06 3.46 -0.38
C VAL A 716 7.69 4.55 -1.36
N SER A 717 7.51 5.78 -0.89
CA SER A 717 7.14 6.92 -1.73
C SER A 717 8.19 7.24 -2.81
N ARG A 718 9.46 6.95 -2.53
CA ARG A 718 10.58 7.12 -3.46
C ARG A 718 10.54 6.11 -4.62
N PHE A 719 10.14 4.87 -4.32
CA PHE A 719 10.09 3.76 -5.28
C PHE A 719 8.67 3.39 -5.71
N ILE A 720 7.70 4.31 -5.54
CA ILE A 720 6.28 4.01 -5.73
C ILE A 720 5.94 3.52 -7.14
N TRP A 721 6.70 3.93 -8.16
CA TRP A 721 6.53 3.48 -9.53
C TRP A 721 6.96 2.02 -9.71
N GLU A 722 8.10 1.62 -9.13
CA GLU A 722 8.61 0.24 -9.12
C GLU A 722 7.64 -0.68 -8.34
N VAL A 723 7.15 -0.20 -7.20
CA VAL A 723 6.12 -0.92 -6.41
C VAL A 723 4.85 -1.13 -7.24
N ARG A 724 4.40 -0.10 -7.95
CA ARG A 724 3.17 -0.17 -8.77
C ARG A 724 3.32 -0.99 -10.04
N SER A 725 4.52 -1.12 -10.59
CA SER A 725 4.77 -2.00 -11.75
C SER A 725 4.76 -3.47 -11.34
N VAL A 726 5.17 -3.79 -10.12
CA VAL A 726 5.22 -5.17 -9.61
C VAL A 726 3.89 -5.60 -8.96
N LEU A 727 3.30 -4.76 -8.11
CA LEU A 727 2.18 -5.14 -7.23
C LEU A 727 0.81 -4.61 -7.71
N ASP A 728 0.73 -4.08 -8.93
CA ASP A 728 -0.42 -3.36 -9.49
C ASP A 728 -0.85 -2.12 -8.67
N ARG A 729 -1.74 -1.31 -9.27
CA ARG A 729 -2.31 -0.14 -8.58
C ARG A 729 -3.41 -0.57 -7.60
N GLY A 730 -3.37 -0.05 -6.38
CA GLY A 730 -4.41 -0.29 -5.36
C GLY A 730 -4.09 0.34 -4.01
N TRP A 731 -5.04 0.25 -3.08
CA TRP A 731 -4.86 0.64 -1.67
C TRP A 731 -4.46 -0.58 -0.85
N TYR A 732 -3.16 -0.80 -0.63
CA TYR A 732 -2.64 -1.94 0.12
C TYR A 732 -1.38 -1.54 0.88
N LEU A 733 -0.96 -2.38 1.83
CA LEU A 733 0.36 -2.31 2.46
C LEU A 733 1.34 -3.15 1.62
N PRO A 734 2.32 -2.55 0.92
CA PRO A 734 3.34 -3.32 0.23
C PRO A 734 4.23 -4.06 1.23
N ILE A 735 4.61 -5.28 0.83
CA ILE A 735 5.52 -6.15 1.57
C ILE A 735 6.85 -6.11 0.82
N PHE A 736 7.91 -5.77 1.54
CA PHE A 736 9.26 -5.71 1.02
C PHE A 736 10.11 -6.80 1.65
N LYS A 737 11.02 -7.37 0.87
CA LYS A 737 12.15 -8.16 1.36
C LYS A 737 13.42 -7.44 0.92
N GLY A 738 14.06 -6.74 1.86
CA GLY A 738 15.08 -5.74 1.52
C GLY A 738 14.53 -4.65 0.60
N VAL A 739 15.16 -4.45 -0.56
CA VAL A 739 14.66 -3.46 -1.54
C VAL A 739 13.53 -4.00 -2.42
N ASP A 740 13.31 -5.32 -2.44
CA ASP A 740 12.39 -5.97 -3.38
C ASP A 740 10.94 -5.92 -2.88
N PRO A 741 9.99 -5.36 -3.65
CA PRO A 741 8.56 -5.54 -3.37
C PRO A 741 8.15 -6.98 -3.71
N ILE A 742 7.83 -7.78 -2.70
CA ILE A 742 7.51 -9.21 -2.85
C ILE A 742 6.01 -9.52 -2.77
N GLY A 743 5.20 -8.62 -2.21
CA GLY A 743 3.80 -8.93 -1.93
C GLY A 743 2.99 -7.74 -1.45
N LYS A 744 1.72 -7.97 -1.12
CA LYS A 744 0.82 -6.92 -0.63
C LYS A 744 -0.21 -7.46 0.36
N VAL A 745 -0.54 -6.65 1.36
CA VAL A 745 -1.65 -6.92 2.30
C VAL A 745 -2.76 -5.91 2.10
N LEU A 746 -3.96 -6.39 1.76
CA LEU A 746 -5.16 -5.57 1.68
C LEU A 746 -5.93 -5.67 3.00
N MET A 747 -5.63 -4.76 3.92
CA MET A 747 -6.29 -4.67 5.22
C MET A 747 -6.84 -3.28 5.53
N PHE A 748 -7.89 -3.21 6.32
CA PHE A 748 -8.39 -1.96 6.88
C PHE A 748 -9.14 -2.20 8.19
N LYS A 749 -9.07 -1.21 9.09
CA LYS A 749 -9.79 -1.23 10.36
C LYS A 749 -11.28 -0.95 10.12
N VAL A 750 -12.15 -1.89 10.52
CA VAL A 750 -13.61 -1.75 10.45
C VAL A 750 -14.17 -1.73 11.86
N ASN A 751 -14.47 -0.54 12.37
CA ASN A 751 -14.88 -0.33 13.76
C ASN A 751 -13.85 -0.92 14.75
N ASP A 752 -14.14 -2.12 15.28
CA ASP A 752 -13.45 -2.77 16.38
C ASP A 752 -12.72 -4.08 15.94
N TYR A 753 -12.66 -4.38 14.63
CA TYR A 753 -11.90 -5.50 14.09
C TYR A 753 -11.10 -5.10 12.85
N LEU A 754 -10.08 -5.88 12.53
CA LEU A 754 -9.25 -5.73 11.33
C LEU A 754 -9.79 -6.65 10.23
N GLU A 755 -10.20 -6.07 9.12
CA GLU A 755 -10.62 -6.83 7.94
C GLU A 755 -9.44 -6.98 6.99
N ILE A 756 -8.96 -8.21 6.81
CA ILE A 756 -7.93 -8.59 5.85
C ILE A 756 -8.65 -9.27 4.68
N LYS A 757 -8.85 -8.51 3.61
CA LYS A 757 -9.59 -8.99 2.44
C LYS A 757 -8.77 -9.99 1.66
N ASP A 758 -7.52 -9.66 1.42
CA ASP A 758 -6.63 -10.46 0.59
C ASP A 758 -5.18 -10.21 1.00
N LEU A 759 -4.35 -11.23 0.82
CA LEU A 759 -2.96 -11.25 1.23
C LEU A 759 -2.16 -11.97 0.17
N HIS A 760 -1.21 -11.28 -0.46
CA HIS A 760 -0.39 -11.83 -1.53
C HIS A 760 1.06 -11.92 -1.08
N VAL A 761 1.55 -13.14 -0.88
CA VAL A 761 2.93 -13.43 -0.46
C VAL A 761 3.39 -14.73 -1.13
N PRO A 762 4.63 -14.78 -1.68
CA PRO A 762 5.22 -16.02 -2.17
C PRO A 762 5.46 -17.03 -1.05
N THR A 763 5.21 -18.31 -1.30
CA THR A 763 5.33 -19.40 -0.31
C THR A 763 6.74 -19.47 0.31
N ALA A 764 7.79 -19.20 -0.47
CA ALA A 764 9.17 -19.19 0.01
C ALA A 764 9.46 -18.16 1.12
N TYR A 765 8.64 -17.12 1.25
CA TYR A 765 8.82 -16.05 2.25
C TYR A 765 7.71 -16.03 3.31
N LEU A 766 6.89 -17.09 3.36
CA LEU A 766 5.70 -17.14 4.20
C LEU A 766 6.04 -17.06 5.70
N ASP A 767 7.05 -17.78 6.17
CA ASP A 767 7.42 -17.81 7.58
C ASP A 767 7.94 -16.44 8.06
N GLU A 768 8.90 -15.85 7.34
CA GLU A 768 9.41 -14.50 7.62
C GLU A 768 8.30 -13.44 7.55
N PHE A 769 7.38 -13.60 6.60
CA PHE A 769 6.21 -12.74 6.52
C PHE A 769 5.29 -12.90 7.74
N CYS A 770 5.03 -14.13 8.18
CA CYS A 770 4.18 -14.42 9.34
C CYS A 770 4.74 -13.76 10.61
N GLU A 771 6.07 -13.78 10.82
CA GLU A 771 6.73 -13.07 11.93
C GLU A 771 6.47 -11.55 11.85
N ALA A 772 6.75 -10.93 10.70
CA ALA A 772 6.51 -9.49 10.50
C ALA A 772 5.03 -9.12 10.62
N PHE A 773 4.14 -10.02 10.19
CA PHE A 773 2.70 -9.82 10.22
C PHE A 773 2.14 -9.97 11.63
N GLU A 774 2.66 -10.90 12.43
CA GLU A 774 2.30 -11.06 13.83
C GLU A 774 2.58 -9.78 14.63
N ILE A 775 3.78 -9.21 14.50
CA ILE A 775 4.14 -7.93 15.15
C ILE A 775 3.13 -6.83 14.81
N LEU A 776 2.71 -6.75 13.54
CA LEU A 776 1.71 -5.77 13.09
C LEU A 776 0.32 -6.04 13.70
N LEU A 777 -0.09 -7.30 13.81
CA LEU A 777 -1.38 -7.70 14.38
C LEU A 777 -1.42 -7.47 15.91
N GLU A 778 -0.35 -7.75 16.63
CA GLU A 778 -0.22 -7.49 18.07
C GLU A 778 -0.31 -5.99 18.37
N ASN A 779 0.37 -5.17 17.56
CA ASN A 779 0.28 -3.71 17.64
C ASN A 779 -1.15 -3.20 17.41
N HIS A 780 -1.90 -3.82 16.50
CA HIS A 780 -3.32 -3.49 16.32
C HIS A 780 -4.20 -3.93 17.50
N ALA A 781 -3.91 -5.10 18.10
CA ALA A 781 -4.60 -5.57 19.30
C ALA A 781 -4.38 -4.61 20.50
N ALA A 782 -3.17 -4.07 20.65
CA ALA A 782 -2.86 -3.05 21.65
C ALA A 782 -3.77 -1.81 21.53
N GLN A 783 -4.14 -1.42 20.31
CA GLN A 783 -5.09 -0.32 20.01
C GLN A 783 -6.57 -0.74 20.01
N LEU A 784 -6.93 -1.74 20.80
CA LEU A 784 -8.30 -2.20 20.98
C LEU A 784 -8.91 -2.89 19.73
N VAL A 785 -8.08 -3.41 18.82
CA VAL A 785 -8.51 -4.17 17.64
C VAL A 785 -8.07 -5.63 17.78
N ASP A 786 -8.75 -6.36 18.68
CA ASP A 786 -8.32 -7.70 19.12
C ASP A 786 -8.66 -8.82 18.13
N VAL A 787 -9.53 -8.53 17.15
CA VAL A 787 -10.02 -9.52 16.18
C VAL A 787 -9.54 -9.17 14.79
N SER A 788 -8.95 -10.15 14.12
CA SER A 788 -8.55 -10.03 12.72
C SER A 788 -9.23 -11.12 11.90
N VAL A 789 -9.84 -10.72 10.78
CA VAL A 789 -10.60 -11.62 9.90
C VAL A 789 -9.96 -11.66 8.53
N LEU A 790 -9.50 -12.85 8.12
CA LEU A 790 -8.86 -13.13 6.85
C LEU A 790 -9.84 -13.87 5.92
N SER A 791 -10.03 -13.36 4.70
CA SER A 791 -10.96 -13.93 3.72
C SER A 791 -10.27 -14.67 2.58
N ASN A 792 -9.22 -14.08 2.02
CA ASN A 792 -8.49 -14.62 0.87
C ASN A 792 -6.98 -14.59 1.10
N PHE A 793 -6.28 -15.52 0.45
CA PHE A 793 -4.83 -15.59 0.36
C PHE A 793 -4.45 -15.90 -1.09
N ASN A 794 -3.53 -15.14 -1.68
CA ASN A 794 -3.15 -15.23 -3.10
C ASN A 794 -4.37 -15.21 -4.06
N SER A 795 -5.39 -14.40 -3.74
CA SER A 795 -6.67 -14.32 -4.47
C SER A 795 -7.56 -15.57 -4.37
N GLU A 796 -7.14 -16.60 -3.64
CA GLU A 796 -7.93 -17.80 -3.39
C GLU A 796 -8.66 -17.72 -2.04
N PRO A 797 -9.86 -18.32 -1.91
CA PRO A 797 -10.54 -18.42 -0.62
C PRO A 797 -9.72 -19.26 0.36
N ILE A 798 -9.74 -18.90 1.65
CA ILE A 798 -9.00 -19.61 2.72
C ILE A 798 -9.36 -21.10 2.82
N THR A 799 -10.53 -21.50 2.35
CA THR A 799 -10.93 -22.93 2.29
C THR A 799 -10.13 -23.75 1.27
N ALA A 800 -9.59 -23.11 0.23
CA ALA A 800 -8.86 -23.74 -0.86
C ALA A 800 -7.33 -23.70 -0.68
N VAL A 801 -6.84 -22.97 0.33
CA VAL A 801 -5.41 -22.80 0.61
C VAL A 801 -4.79 -24.11 1.09
N ASP A 802 -3.55 -24.35 0.67
CA ASP A 802 -2.73 -25.52 0.98
C ASP A 802 -2.46 -25.67 2.50
N ASP A 803 -2.19 -26.91 2.92
CA ASP A 803 -2.00 -27.24 4.34
C ASP A 803 -0.76 -26.58 4.96
N THR A 804 0.28 -26.31 4.18
CA THR A 804 1.48 -25.59 4.63
C THR A 804 1.15 -24.14 4.98
N THR A 805 0.51 -23.42 4.06
CA THR A 805 0.07 -22.04 4.29
C THR A 805 -0.93 -21.94 5.44
N ARG A 806 -1.86 -22.90 5.53
CA ARG A 806 -2.81 -22.98 6.65
C ARG A 806 -2.09 -23.09 7.99
N LYS A 807 -1.10 -23.97 8.12
CA LYS A 807 -0.34 -24.16 9.36
C LYS A 807 0.45 -22.92 9.76
N ALA A 808 1.07 -22.22 8.81
CA ALA A 808 1.79 -20.98 9.10
C ALA A 808 0.85 -19.89 9.64
N LEU A 809 -0.34 -19.74 9.03
CA LEU A 809 -1.37 -18.80 9.51
C LEU A 809 -1.96 -19.22 10.87
N GLU A 810 -2.13 -20.52 11.11
CA GLU A 810 -2.52 -21.05 12.42
C GLU A 810 -1.45 -20.81 13.50
N GLY A 811 -0.17 -20.85 13.12
CA GLY A 811 0.98 -20.54 13.99
C GLY A 811 0.91 -19.14 14.58
N ILE A 812 0.48 -18.15 13.80
CA ILE A 812 0.24 -16.77 14.26
C ILE A 812 -1.18 -16.56 14.82
N GLY A 813 -1.88 -17.63 15.20
CA GLY A 813 -3.13 -17.57 15.96
C GLY A 813 -4.43 -17.45 15.17
N PHE A 814 -4.42 -17.60 13.83
CA PHE A 814 -5.68 -17.70 13.06
C PHE A 814 -6.33 -19.07 13.23
N LYS A 815 -7.67 -19.10 13.27
CA LYS A 815 -8.46 -20.34 13.28
C LYS A 815 -9.53 -20.30 12.21
N VAL A 816 -9.71 -21.42 11.52
CA VAL A 816 -10.70 -21.55 10.44
C VAL A 816 -12.11 -21.58 11.02
N THR A 817 -12.98 -20.68 10.56
CA THR A 817 -14.38 -20.59 10.97
C THR A 817 -15.26 -20.30 9.74
N GLY A 818 -15.91 -21.34 9.20
CA GLY A 818 -16.69 -21.23 7.96
C GLY A 818 -15.78 -20.99 6.74
N GLU A 819 -16.06 -19.95 5.97
CA GLU A 819 -15.28 -19.56 4.78
C GLU A 819 -14.10 -18.62 5.07
N ARG A 820 -13.83 -18.32 6.35
CA ARG A 820 -12.83 -17.32 6.77
C ARG A 820 -11.92 -17.85 7.87
N MET A 821 -10.77 -17.22 8.03
CA MET A 821 -9.89 -17.41 9.19
C MET A 821 -10.01 -16.23 10.14
N ILE A 822 -10.07 -16.49 11.45
CA ILE A 822 -10.23 -15.48 12.49
C ILE A 822 -9.14 -15.65 13.54
N ARG A 823 -8.39 -14.59 13.84
CA ARG A 823 -7.48 -14.48 14.99
C ARG A 823 -8.19 -13.73 16.11
N GLY A 824 -8.15 -14.25 17.34
CA GLY A 824 -8.82 -13.72 18.53
C GLY A 824 -9.79 -14.70 19.20
N ALA A 825 -10.43 -14.30 20.30
CA ALA A 825 -11.37 -15.14 21.04
C ALA A 825 -12.69 -15.36 20.28
N VAL A 826 -12.81 -16.51 19.58
CA VAL A 826 -14.03 -16.92 18.88
C VAL A 826 -14.88 -17.80 19.81
N VAL A 827 -16.00 -17.25 20.29
CA VAL A 827 -17.03 -18.03 20.99
C VAL A 827 -18.17 -18.31 20.03
N ASP A 828 -18.57 -19.58 19.95
CA ASP A 828 -19.66 -20.11 19.12
C ASP A 828 -20.91 -19.20 19.13
N PRO A 829 -21.32 -18.61 17.99
CA PRO A 829 -22.43 -17.68 17.92
C PRO A 829 -23.76 -18.38 18.21
N GLN A 830 -24.33 -18.12 19.38
CA GLN A 830 -25.65 -18.61 19.78
C GLN A 830 -26.72 -17.79 19.05
N PRO A 831 -27.87 -18.40 18.74
CA PRO A 831 -28.99 -17.70 18.14
C PRO A 831 -29.39 -16.44 18.93
N ARG A 832 -29.62 -15.34 18.21
CA ARG A 832 -30.03 -14.05 18.78
C ARG A 832 -31.25 -14.17 19.72
N GLU A 833 -32.16 -15.08 19.40
CA GLU A 833 -33.36 -15.37 20.17
C GLU A 833 -33.06 -15.80 21.61
N ILE A 834 -31.97 -16.56 21.83
CA ILE A 834 -31.57 -17.01 23.16
C ILE A 834 -31.04 -15.83 23.97
N ALA A 835 -30.22 -14.97 23.36
CA ALA A 835 -29.71 -13.77 24.00
C ALA A 835 -30.84 -12.78 24.36
N GLU A 836 -31.80 -12.58 23.45
CA GLU A 836 -32.98 -11.73 23.71
C GLU A 836 -33.87 -12.32 24.82
N ARG A 837 -34.10 -13.63 24.84
CA ARG A 837 -34.86 -14.29 25.91
C ARG A 837 -34.18 -14.17 27.27
N ALA A 838 -32.86 -14.37 27.32
CA ALA A 838 -32.08 -14.20 28.54
C ALA A 838 -32.13 -12.74 29.03
N LEU A 839 -32.05 -11.76 28.12
CA LEU A 839 -32.18 -10.35 28.43
C LEU A 839 -33.56 -10.01 29.03
N PHE A 840 -34.64 -10.51 28.42
CA PHE A 840 -36.01 -10.29 28.91
C PHE A 840 -36.23 -10.94 30.28
N HIS A 841 -35.60 -12.09 30.52
CA HIS A 841 -35.65 -12.78 31.81
C HIS A 841 -34.89 -11.99 32.89
N LYS A 842 -33.65 -11.57 32.61
CA LYS A 842 -32.79 -10.85 33.56
C LYS A 842 -33.29 -9.44 33.92
N HIS A 843 -33.96 -8.77 32.99
CA HIS A 843 -34.58 -7.46 33.23
C HIS A 843 -36.04 -7.52 33.68
N HIS A 844 -36.55 -8.70 34.06
CA HIS A 844 -37.91 -8.91 34.59
C HIS A 844 -39.03 -8.49 33.63
N LEU A 845 -38.82 -8.58 32.32
CA LEU A 845 -39.82 -8.25 31.29
C LEU A 845 -40.58 -9.48 30.78
N HIS A 846 -40.00 -10.67 30.95
CA HIS A 846 -40.63 -11.95 30.61
C HIS A 846 -41.80 -12.25 31.57
N GLN A 847 -42.87 -12.87 31.06
CA GLN A 847 -44.10 -13.13 31.83
C GLN A 847 -43.85 -13.88 33.14
N SER A 848 -42.89 -14.81 33.16
CA SER A 848 -42.54 -15.61 34.35
C SER A 848 -41.65 -14.90 35.37
N THR A 849 -41.11 -13.73 35.05
CA THR A 849 -40.11 -13.00 35.88
C THR A 849 -40.59 -11.65 36.36
N ARG A 850 -41.78 -11.21 35.92
CA ARG A 850 -42.36 -9.94 36.38
C ARG A 850 -42.62 -10.01 37.88
N HIS A 851 -42.51 -8.87 38.53
CA HIS A 851 -42.83 -8.74 39.95
C HIS A 851 -44.34 -8.64 40.14
N GLU A 852 -44.83 -9.07 41.30
CA GLU A 852 -46.26 -9.08 41.61
C GLU A 852 -46.89 -7.67 41.51
N ASN A 853 -46.15 -6.63 41.90
CA ASN A 853 -46.61 -5.23 41.91
C ASN A 853 -45.50 -4.23 41.59
N GLU A 854 -45.91 -2.98 41.33
CA GLU A 854 -45.02 -1.86 41.01
C GLU A 854 -44.02 -1.52 42.12
N ILE A 855 -44.37 -1.75 43.41
CA ILE A 855 -43.51 -1.47 44.56
C ILE A 855 -42.31 -2.43 44.60
N MET A 856 -42.54 -3.71 44.32
CA MET A 856 -41.46 -4.70 44.25
C MET A 856 -40.57 -4.44 43.03
N ALA A 857 -41.15 -4.05 41.88
CA ALA A 857 -40.37 -3.67 40.70
C ALA A 857 -39.49 -2.43 40.94
N LEU A 858 -39.99 -1.45 41.69
CA LEU A 858 -39.25 -0.23 42.07
C LEU A 858 -38.00 -0.53 42.90
N LYS A 859 -38.00 -1.58 43.74
CA LYS A 859 -36.84 -1.95 44.57
C LYS A 859 -35.67 -2.54 43.80
N VAL A 860 -35.91 -3.07 42.59
CA VAL A 860 -34.92 -3.81 41.79
C VAL A 860 -34.30 -2.92 40.71
N VAL A 861 -34.95 -1.80 40.35
CA VAL A 861 -34.51 -0.92 39.26
C VAL A 861 -33.91 0.37 39.83
N ASP A 862 -32.60 0.57 39.59
CA ASP A 862 -31.88 1.75 40.09
C ASP A 862 -32.34 3.08 39.46
N GLU A 863 -32.73 3.06 38.17
CA GLU A 863 -33.12 4.25 37.40
C GLU A 863 -34.45 4.05 36.67
N ILE A 864 -35.44 4.92 36.93
CA ILE A 864 -36.75 4.85 36.29
C ILE A 864 -37.04 6.13 35.51
N ARG A 865 -37.35 5.97 34.22
CA ARG A 865 -37.62 7.10 33.33
C ARG A 865 -39.10 7.50 33.32
N ASP A 866 -39.98 6.51 33.28
CA ASP A 866 -41.41 6.68 33.06
C ASP A 866 -42.23 5.52 33.64
N ASP A 867 -43.56 5.70 33.70
CA ASP A 867 -44.51 4.67 34.14
C ASP A 867 -44.44 3.39 33.29
N PHE A 868 -44.11 3.52 32.00
CA PHE A 868 -43.99 2.38 31.08
C PHE A 868 -42.86 1.43 31.49
N ALA A 869 -41.73 1.96 31.97
CA ALA A 869 -40.64 1.16 32.46
C ALA A 869 -41.06 0.25 33.63
N LEU A 870 -41.90 0.74 34.55
CA LEU A 870 -42.39 -0.06 35.68
C LEU A 870 -43.50 -1.02 35.27
N ARG A 871 -44.46 -0.56 34.46
CA ARG A 871 -45.58 -1.39 33.99
C ARG A 871 -45.13 -2.65 33.25
N GLY A 872 -44.06 -2.57 32.47
CA GLY A 872 -43.50 -3.74 31.77
C GLY A 872 -42.91 -4.81 32.70
N ARG A 873 -42.58 -4.43 33.94
CA ARG A 873 -41.90 -5.27 34.95
C ARG A 873 -42.82 -5.76 36.07
N SER A 874 -44.08 -5.30 36.08
CA SER A 874 -45.08 -5.65 37.09
C SER A 874 -46.25 -6.41 36.47
N GLU A 875 -46.79 -7.41 37.17
CA GLU A 875 -48.03 -8.09 36.76
C GLU A 875 -49.26 -7.21 36.98
N LEU A 876 -49.34 -6.57 38.16
CA LEU A 876 -50.31 -5.54 38.48
C LEU A 876 -49.63 -4.17 38.58
N TYR A 877 -50.26 -3.16 37.96
CA TYR A 877 -49.83 -1.77 38.03
C TYR A 877 -51.02 -0.91 38.46
N ARG A 878 -50.99 -0.34 39.66
CA ARG A 878 -52.12 0.41 40.23
C ARG A 878 -51.79 1.87 40.54
N VAL A 879 -50.54 2.17 40.86
CA VAL A 879 -50.06 3.49 41.29
C VAL A 879 -49.08 4.05 40.26
N ASP A 880 -49.19 5.34 39.97
CA ASP A 880 -48.28 6.04 39.05
C ASP A 880 -46.94 6.40 39.71
N LEU A 881 -45.92 6.62 38.87
CA LEU A 881 -44.54 6.92 39.29
C LEU A 881 -44.46 8.16 40.16
N LYS A 882 -45.31 9.18 39.92
CA LYS A 882 -45.32 10.41 40.71
C LYS A 882 -45.79 10.16 42.14
N SER A 883 -46.82 9.33 42.33
CA SER A 883 -47.28 8.95 43.66
C SER A 883 -46.28 8.02 44.36
N MET A 884 -45.63 7.12 43.61
CA MET A 884 -44.55 6.27 44.15
C MET A 884 -43.32 7.07 44.56
N ALA A 885 -42.94 8.09 43.79
CA ALA A 885 -41.82 8.98 44.11
C ALA A 885 -42.05 9.71 45.44
N SER A 886 -43.30 10.11 45.73
CA SER A 886 -43.69 10.68 47.02
C SER A 886 -43.62 9.66 48.17
N ALA A 887 -44.10 8.44 47.95
CA ALA A 887 -44.10 7.39 48.97
C ALA A 887 -42.68 6.89 49.33
N HIS A 888 -41.79 6.82 48.34
CA HIS A 888 -40.43 6.28 48.49
C HIS A 888 -39.33 7.34 48.48
N ARG A 889 -39.68 8.63 48.51
CA ARG A 889 -38.74 9.78 48.53
C ARG A 889 -37.70 9.73 47.40
N LEU A 890 -38.17 9.45 46.18
CA LEU A 890 -37.32 9.46 44.99
C LEU A 890 -37.07 10.90 44.55
N HIS A 891 -35.88 11.11 43.99
CA HIS A 891 -35.47 12.40 43.44
C HIS A 891 -35.38 12.30 41.92
N GLN A 892 -35.61 13.40 41.22
CA GLN A 892 -35.48 13.51 39.80
C GLN A 892 -34.15 14.21 39.44
N GLY A 893 -33.34 13.57 38.62
CA GLY A 893 -32.02 14.08 38.23
C GLY A 893 -31.58 13.54 36.87
N ILE A 894 -30.35 13.83 36.47
CA ILE A 894 -29.79 13.40 35.18
C ILE A 894 -28.80 12.25 35.41
N ASN A 895 -29.02 11.11 34.75
CA ASN A 895 -28.11 9.97 34.83
C ASN A 895 -26.83 10.14 33.99
N LEU A 896 -25.90 9.20 34.07
CA LEU A 896 -24.65 9.25 33.29
C LEU A 896 -24.88 9.35 31.77
N ARG A 897 -26.03 8.93 31.25
CA ARG A 897 -26.37 8.99 29.81
C ARG A 897 -26.98 10.33 29.38
N GLY A 898 -27.21 11.26 30.30
CA GLY A 898 -27.85 12.55 30.01
C GLY A 898 -29.38 12.51 29.96
N HIS A 899 -30.01 11.42 30.42
CA HIS A 899 -31.47 11.31 30.52
C HIS A 899 -31.97 11.70 31.91
N GLN A 900 -33.14 12.34 31.96
CA GLN A 900 -33.84 12.66 33.20
C GLN A 900 -34.51 11.39 33.75
N VAL A 901 -34.19 11.01 34.99
CA VAL A 901 -34.67 9.78 35.65
C VAL A 901 -35.03 10.05 37.10
N TRP A 902 -35.87 9.19 37.66
CA TRP A 902 -36.17 9.07 39.08
C TRP A 902 -35.30 7.98 39.70
N ALA A 903 -34.63 8.30 40.80
CA ALA A 903 -33.77 7.37 41.55
C ALA A 903 -33.69 7.76 43.03
N SER A 904 -33.05 6.91 43.85
CA SER A 904 -32.73 7.24 45.24
C SER A 904 -31.70 8.38 45.31
N TYR A 905 -31.62 9.06 46.46
CA TYR A 905 -30.61 10.09 46.67
C TYR A 905 -29.18 9.51 46.63
N GLU A 906 -28.98 8.34 47.23
CA GLU A 906 -27.71 7.61 47.26
C GLU A 906 -27.19 7.30 45.85
N HIS A 907 -28.07 6.90 44.93
CA HIS A 907 -27.70 6.65 43.52
C HIS A 907 -27.16 7.91 42.83
N PHE A 908 -27.72 9.09 43.12
CA PHE A 908 -27.18 10.34 42.58
C PHE A 908 -25.83 10.73 43.20
N GLN A 909 -25.56 10.36 44.47
CA GLN A 909 -24.24 10.53 45.08
C GLN A 909 -23.19 9.65 44.40
N GLU A 910 -23.52 8.39 44.10
CA GLU A 910 -22.64 7.49 43.33
C GLU A 910 -22.37 8.01 41.92
N ILE A 911 -23.41 8.46 41.20
CA ILE A 911 -23.25 9.06 39.85
C ILE A 911 -22.35 10.29 39.91
N LEU A 912 -22.53 11.17 40.91
CA LEU A 912 -21.72 12.37 41.08
C LEU A 912 -20.25 12.01 41.36
N ALA A 913 -20.01 11.02 42.22
CA ALA A 913 -18.69 10.50 42.52
C ALA A 913 -17.99 9.94 41.26
N ILE A 914 -18.73 9.22 40.41
CA ILE A 914 -18.23 8.69 39.14
C ILE A 914 -17.89 9.82 38.15
N ARG A 915 -18.72 10.88 38.07
CA ARG A 915 -18.48 12.03 37.17
C ARG A 915 -17.22 12.79 37.53
N ASN A 916 -16.93 12.94 38.83
CA ASN A 916 -15.76 13.62 39.36
C ASN A 916 -15.51 15.01 38.71
N GLN A 917 -16.57 15.79 38.57
CA GLN A 917 -16.50 17.17 38.10
C GLN A 917 -16.80 18.09 39.29
N PRO A 918 -15.95 19.08 39.59
CA PRO A 918 -16.30 20.08 40.60
C PRO A 918 -17.52 20.88 40.15
N ALA A 919 -18.27 21.40 41.12
CA ALA A 919 -19.27 22.40 40.85
C ALA A 919 -18.59 23.67 40.32
N ASP A 920 -19.27 24.38 39.43
CA ASP A 920 -18.82 25.69 38.96
C ASP A 920 -18.71 26.66 40.14
N GLU A 921 -17.54 27.30 40.31
CA GLU A 921 -17.25 28.18 41.44
C GLU A 921 -18.24 29.36 41.49
N GLU A 922 -18.66 29.87 40.33
CA GLU A 922 -19.65 30.96 40.23
C GLU A 922 -21.06 30.55 40.68
N LEU A 923 -21.35 29.24 40.73
CA LEU A 923 -22.65 28.69 41.08
C LEU A 923 -22.67 28.02 42.46
N TRP A 924 -21.58 28.13 43.22
CA TRP A 924 -21.45 27.48 44.53
C TRP A 924 -22.50 27.96 45.54
N ASP A 925 -22.82 29.25 45.54
CA ASP A 925 -23.87 29.84 46.39
C ASP A 925 -25.21 29.11 46.27
N ILE A 926 -25.54 28.62 45.07
CA ILE A 926 -26.76 27.86 44.80
C ILE A 926 -26.67 26.47 45.44
N VAL A 927 -25.52 25.81 45.31
CA VAL A 927 -25.25 24.49 45.91
C VAL A 927 -25.30 24.57 47.43
N GLU A 928 -24.74 25.62 48.03
CA GLU A 928 -24.79 25.84 49.48
C GLU A 928 -26.21 26.12 49.95
N PHE A 929 -26.97 26.98 49.26
CA PHE A 929 -28.34 27.30 49.63
C PHE A 929 -29.24 26.05 49.64
N PHE A 930 -29.18 25.22 48.59
CA PHE A 930 -30.01 24.01 48.48
C PHE A 930 -29.50 22.81 49.31
N SER A 931 -28.44 23.00 50.10
CA SER A 931 -28.03 22.03 51.13
C SER A 931 -28.90 22.12 52.39
N SER A 932 -29.38 23.33 52.71
CA SER A 932 -30.12 23.65 53.93
C SER A 932 -31.59 24.02 53.69
N HIS A 933 -31.94 24.43 52.47
CA HIS A 933 -33.29 24.83 52.05
C HIS A 933 -33.71 24.06 50.80
N SER A 934 -35.01 23.83 50.60
CA SER A 934 -35.51 23.10 49.41
C SER A 934 -36.44 23.92 48.51
N ASP A 935 -36.91 25.08 48.95
CA ASP A 935 -37.87 25.91 48.22
C ASP A 935 -37.15 26.87 47.24
N PRO A 936 -37.37 26.74 45.91
CA PRO A 936 -36.80 27.65 44.93
C PRO A 936 -37.36 29.09 45.01
N ASN A 937 -38.55 29.31 45.58
CA ASN A 937 -39.12 30.65 45.68
C ASN A 937 -38.31 31.54 46.65
N LEU A 938 -37.84 30.95 47.75
CA LEU A 938 -37.04 31.65 48.76
C LEU A 938 -35.68 32.11 48.19
N PHE A 939 -35.07 31.32 47.31
CA PHE A 939 -33.84 31.71 46.60
C PHE A 939 -34.11 32.85 45.61
N LYS A 940 -35.17 32.74 44.80
CA LYS A 940 -35.53 33.76 43.80
C LYS A 940 -35.84 35.11 44.44
N GLU A 941 -36.57 35.12 45.56
CA GLU A 941 -36.91 36.34 46.30
C GLU A 941 -35.66 36.99 46.90
N ARG A 942 -34.73 36.20 47.46
CA ARG A 942 -33.48 36.68 48.05
C ARG A 942 -32.56 37.36 47.03
N HIS A 943 -32.55 36.85 45.79
CA HIS A 943 -31.67 37.34 44.71
C HIS A 943 -32.40 38.14 43.62
N ALA A 944 -33.69 38.47 43.83
CA ALA A 944 -34.54 39.19 42.87
C ALA A 944 -34.53 38.59 41.45
N LEU A 945 -34.53 37.27 41.33
CA LEU A 945 -34.42 36.56 40.05
C LEU A 945 -35.79 36.22 39.45
N SER A 946 -35.93 36.36 38.13
CA SER A 946 -37.06 35.80 37.41
C SER A 946 -36.96 34.27 37.27
N GLN A 947 -38.09 33.61 36.99
CA GLN A 947 -38.13 32.15 36.79
C GLN A 947 -37.24 31.68 35.63
N SER A 948 -37.05 32.50 34.59
CA SER A 948 -36.22 32.18 33.43
C SER A 948 -34.72 32.31 33.76
N GLU A 949 -34.33 33.33 34.52
CA GLU A 949 -32.94 33.55 34.98
C GLU A 949 -32.51 32.45 35.96
N PHE A 950 -33.36 32.13 36.95
CA PHE A 950 -33.10 31.03 37.88
C PHE A 950 -32.92 29.69 37.15
N ARG A 951 -33.76 29.40 36.14
CA ARG A 951 -33.59 28.19 35.32
C ARG A 951 -32.25 28.17 34.58
N LYS A 952 -31.78 29.30 34.06
CA LYS A 952 -30.46 29.37 33.39
C LYS A 952 -29.30 29.05 34.34
N LEU A 953 -29.40 29.48 35.60
CA LEU A 953 -28.38 29.25 36.63
C LEU A 953 -28.39 27.83 37.19
N VAL A 954 -29.58 27.23 37.39
CA VAL A 954 -29.69 25.88 38.00
C VAL A 954 -29.52 24.76 36.98
N GLN A 955 -29.85 24.99 35.71
CA GLN A 955 -29.78 23.94 34.67
C GLN A 955 -28.38 23.31 34.51
N PRO A 956 -27.25 24.05 34.56
CA PRO A 956 -25.90 23.48 34.59
C PRO A 956 -25.66 22.56 35.80
N LEU A 957 -26.13 22.93 36.99
CA LEU A 957 -25.99 22.13 38.22
C LEU A 957 -26.81 20.84 38.18
N ILE A 958 -28.01 20.87 37.58
CA ILE A 958 -28.81 19.65 37.35
C ILE A 958 -28.12 18.72 36.33
N ARG A 959 -27.52 19.29 35.27
CA ARG A 959 -26.79 18.52 34.24
C ARG A 959 -25.55 17.83 34.78
N THR A 960 -24.79 18.53 35.62
CA THR A 960 -23.60 17.99 36.28
C THR A 960 -23.95 17.05 37.44
N GLY A 961 -25.18 17.13 37.98
CA GLY A 961 -25.71 16.23 39.01
C GLY A 961 -25.51 16.74 40.44
N HIS A 962 -25.01 17.97 40.60
CA HIS A 962 -24.83 18.61 41.90
C HIS A 962 -26.15 19.01 42.57
N ILE A 963 -27.23 19.13 41.78
CA ILE A 963 -28.58 19.41 42.27
C ILE A 963 -29.57 18.41 41.66
N VAL A 964 -30.47 17.89 42.50
CA VAL A 964 -31.61 17.06 42.11
C VAL A 964 -32.92 17.72 42.52
N GLN A 965 -34.00 17.39 41.82
CA GLN A 965 -35.35 17.88 42.14
C GLN A 965 -36.09 16.86 43.01
N ASP A 966 -36.72 17.32 44.08
CA ASP A 966 -37.55 16.50 44.96
C ASP A 966 -38.93 16.23 44.34
N PHE A 967 -39.65 15.22 44.84
CA PHE A 967 -41.00 14.86 44.36
C PHE A 967 -42.03 15.99 44.54
N ARG A 968 -41.78 16.93 45.47
CA ARG A 968 -42.59 18.14 45.69
C ARG A 968 -42.21 19.32 44.79
N GLY A 969 -41.23 19.15 43.91
CA GLY A 969 -40.74 20.18 43.01
C GLY A 969 -39.69 21.12 43.61
N GLY A 970 -39.25 20.88 44.84
CA GLY A 970 -38.11 21.56 45.46
C GLY A 970 -36.76 21.06 44.93
N PHE A 971 -35.66 21.72 45.31
CA PHE A 971 -34.30 21.31 44.92
C PHE A 971 -33.49 20.85 46.13
N ARG A 972 -32.53 19.97 45.90
CA ARG A 972 -31.62 19.47 46.94
C ARG A 972 -30.22 19.26 46.37
N SER A 973 -29.22 19.71 47.12
CA SER A 973 -27.82 19.51 46.75
C SER A 973 -27.35 18.08 47.00
N VAL A 974 -26.50 17.57 46.11
CA VAL A 974 -25.89 16.24 46.17
C VAL A 974 -24.41 16.40 46.47
N PHE A 975 -23.92 15.69 47.48
CA PHE A 975 -22.51 15.70 47.87
C PHE A 975 -21.91 14.30 47.75
N VAL A 976 -20.64 14.25 47.33
CA VAL A 976 -19.88 13.00 47.27
C VAL A 976 -19.54 12.54 48.70
N PRO A 977 -19.75 11.27 49.08
CA PRO A 977 -19.41 10.78 50.42
C PRO A 977 -17.89 10.83 50.66
N GLU A 978 -17.48 11.07 51.91
CA GLU A 978 -16.06 11.08 52.31
C GLU A 978 -15.47 9.66 52.36
N GLY A 979 -14.21 9.48 51.94
CA GLY A 979 -13.50 8.19 52.01
C GLY A 979 -13.76 7.20 50.88
N VAL A 980 -14.38 7.64 49.78
CA VAL A 980 -14.73 6.80 48.64
C VAL A 980 -13.55 6.59 47.69
N ASP A 981 -13.12 5.34 47.50
CA ASP A 981 -12.19 4.98 46.44
C ASP A 981 -12.89 5.02 45.07
N ARG A 982 -12.51 6.00 44.26
CA ARG A 982 -13.12 6.27 42.97
C ARG A 982 -12.79 5.22 41.92
N ALA A 983 -11.57 4.70 41.94
CA ALA A 983 -11.15 3.69 40.98
C ALA A 983 -11.99 2.42 41.19
N GLU A 984 -12.16 2.04 42.46
CA GLU A 984 -12.99 0.90 42.83
C GLU A 984 -14.47 1.13 42.53
N LEU A 985 -15.03 2.31 42.83
CA LEU A 985 -16.42 2.64 42.45
C LEU A 985 -16.66 2.56 40.95
N ARG A 986 -15.74 3.07 40.13
CA ARG A 986 -15.85 3.06 38.67
C ARG A 986 -15.77 1.64 38.12
N LYS A 987 -14.85 0.83 38.64
CA LYS A 987 -14.73 -0.60 38.34
C LYS A 987 -16.00 -1.35 38.70
N GLU A 988 -16.52 -1.15 39.90
CA GLU A 988 -17.72 -1.82 40.40
C GLU A 988 -19.00 -1.39 39.68
N TYR A 989 -19.10 -0.11 39.30
CA TYR A 989 -20.19 0.36 38.43
C TYR A 989 -20.20 -0.37 37.09
N ILE A 990 -19.03 -0.49 36.45
CA ILE A 990 -18.90 -1.25 35.20
C ILE A 990 -19.23 -2.72 35.45
N ARG A 991 -18.77 -3.34 36.54
CA ARG A 991 -19.09 -4.72 36.91
C ARG A 991 -20.61 -4.93 36.98
N LYS A 992 -21.31 -4.13 37.78
CA LYS A 992 -22.78 -4.16 37.90
C LYS A 992 -23.50 -3.92 36.57
N LEU A 993 -22.96 -3.03 35.73
CA LEU A 993 -23.52 -2.74 34.42
C LEU A 993 -23.37 -3.95 33.49
N VAL A 994 -22.18 -4.52 33.43
CA VAL A 994 -21.79 -5.66 32.60
C VAL A 994 -22.60 -6.89 33.03
N GLU A 995 -22.69 -7.19 34.32
CA GLU A 995 -23.52 -8.29 34.86
C GLU A 995 -24.99 -8.20 34.41
N LYS A 996 -25.60 -7.02 34.32
CA LYS A 996 -27.01 -6.88 33.94
C LYS A 996 -27.31 -7.30 32.50
N PHE A 997 -26.32 -7.34 31.61
CA PHE A 997 -26.52 -7.65 30.18
C PHE A 997 -25.82 -8.97 29.80
N PRO A 998 -26.57 -10.07 29.56
CA PRO A 998 -25.98 -11.38 29.23
C PRO A 998 -25.10 -11.39 27.97
N VAL A 999 -25.40 -10.49 27.03
CA VAL A 999 -24.62 -10.27 25.81
C VAL A 999 -24.56 -8.78 25.55
N ILE A 1000 -23.35 -8.23 25.43
CA ILE A 1000 -23.13 -6.80 25.20
C ILE A 1000 -21.94 -6.55 24.29
N THR A 1001 -22.01 -5.55 23.42
CA THR A 1001 -20.87 -5.13 22.60
C THR A 1001 -20.10 -4.00 23.30
N LEU A 1002 -18.80 -3.82 23.04
CA LEU A 1002 -18.02 -2.71 23.62
C LEU A 1002 -18.65 -1.35 23.29
N ARG A 1003 -19.15 -1.19 22.05
CA ARG A 1003 -19.89 0.02 21.63
C ARG A 1003 -21.17 0.24 22.45
N GLN A 1004 -21.95 -0.82 22.70
CA GLN A 1004 -23.15 -0.74 23.54
C GLN A 1004 -22.79 -0.41 24.99
N LEU A 1005 -21.73 -1.03 25.52
CA LEU A 1005 -21.23 -0.73 26.86
C LEU A 1005 -20.80 0.73 26.99
N THR A 1006 -20.08 1.25 25.99
CA THR A 1006 -19.66 2.66 25.94
C THR A 1006 -20.86 3.61 25.90
N GLN A 1007 -21.95 3.22 25.22
CA GLN A 1007 -23.20 4.01 25.22
C GLN A 1007 -23.95 3.91 26.54
N LEU A 1008 -23.91 2.76 27.22
CA LEU A 1008 -24.61 2.52 28.47
C LEU A 1008 -23.90 3.15 29.67
N ALA A 1009 -22.56 3.06 29.73
CA ALA A 1009 -21.74 3.66 30.79
C ALA A 1009 -21.77 5.20 30.76
N GLY A 1010 -22.03 5.80 29.59
CA GLY A 1010 -22.12 7.24 29.40
C GLY A 1010 -20.78 7.89 29.00
N PRO A 1011 -20.75 9.22 28.82
CA PRO A 1011 -19.57 9.95 28.34
C PRO A 1011 -18.46 10.09 29.39
N SER A 1012 -18.75 9.77 30.66
CA SER A 1012 -17.79 9.83 31.77
C SER A 1012 -16.74 8.71 31.74
N PHE A 1013 -16.93 7.68 30.92
CA PHE A 1013 -15.99 6.58 30.74
C PHE A 1013 -15.34 6.65 29.35
N LYS A 1014 -14.01 6.55 29.32
CA LYS A 1014 -13.27 6.40 28.06
C LYS A 1014 -13.33 4.93 27.60
N PRO A 1015 -13.34 4.64 26.29
CA PRO A 1015 -13.31 3.26 25.79
C PRO A 1015 -12.13 2.43 26.31
N GLU A 1016 -10.96 3.06 26.46
CA GLU A 1016 -9.73 2.43 26.99
C GLU A 1016 -9.92 1.96 28.43
N GLU A 1017 -10.48 2.81 29.29
CA GLU A 1017 -10.78 2.49 30.67
C GLU A 1017 -11.81 1.36 30.81
N LEU A 1018 -12.86 1.39 29.97
CA LEU A 1018 -13.83 0.28 29.90
C LEU A 1018 -13.12 -1.03 29.52
N LYS A 1019 -12.19 -1.02 28.56
CA LYS A 1019 -11.46 -2.23 28.17
C LYS A 1019 -10.50 -2.71 29.26
N ALA A 1020 -9.78 -1.81 29.93
CA ALA A 1020 -8.89 -2.19 31.04
C ALA A 1020 -9.68 -2.94 32.13
N VAL A 1021 -10.87 -2.44 32.47
CA VAL A 1021 -11.78 -3.10 33.40
C VAL A 1021 -12.31 -4.44 32.86
N LEU A 1022 -12.66 -4.51 31.57
CA LEU A 1022 -13.10 -5.76 30.93
C LEU A 1022 -11.99 -6.82 30.83
N ASN A 1023 -10.74 -6.42 30.61
CA ASN A 1023 -9.59 -7.32 30.60
C ASN A 1023 -9.34 -7.89 32.00
N ALA A 1024 -9.41 -7.05 33.05
CA ALA A 1024 -9.36 -7.54 34.42
C ALA A 1024 -10.51 -8.52 34.73
N PHE A 1025 -11.70 -8.30 34.16
CA PHE A 1025 -12.83 -9.24 34.31
C PHE A 1025 -12.68 -10.54 33.53
N GLU A 1026 -11.89 -10.53 32.45
CA GLU A 1026 -11.50 -11.72 31.70
C GLU A 1026 -10.47 -12.54 32.48
N GLU A 1027 -9.48 -11.89 33.10
CA GLU A 1027 -8.51 -12.53 34.01
C GLU A 1027 -9.20 -13.15 35.25
N ASP A 1028 -10.23 -12.48 35.79
CA ASP A 1028 -11.04 -12.97 36.92
C ASP A 1028 -12.12 -14.00 36.50
N GLU A 1029 -12.14 -14.47 35.25
CA GLU A 1029 -13.14 -15.39 34.65
C GLU A 1029 -14.62 -14.93 34.69
N THR A 1030 -14.89 -13.72 35.18
CA THR A 1030 -16.24 -13.13 35.21
C THR A 1030 -16.82 -12.85 33.82
N LEU A 1031 -15.98 -12.80 32.78
CA LEU A 1031 -16.35 -12.42 31.43
C LEU A 1031 -15.61 -13.28 30.40
N ILE A 1032 -16.33 -13.77 29.38
CA ILE A 1032 -15.76 -14.49 28.23
C ILE A 1032 -15.93 -13.63 26.97
N LYS A 1033 -14.81 -13.25 26.34
CA LYS A 1033 -14.86 -12.58 25.03
C LYS A 1033 -15.37 -13.52 23.95
N GLY A 1034 -16.38 -13.09 23.20
CA GLY A 1034 -16.99 -13.87 22.13
C GLY A 1034 -17.23 -13.06 20.85
N SER A 1035 -17.32 -13.78 19.73
CA SER A 1035 -17.56 -13.20 18.41
C SER A 1035 -18.77 -13.89 17.77
N SER A 1036 -19.90 -13.18 17.69
CA SER A 1036 -20.86 -13.43 16.60
C SER A 1036 -20.61 -12.40 15.50
N SER A 1037 -21.23 -12.58 14.32
CA SER A 1037 -21.14 -11.65 13.18
C SER A 1037 -21.42 -10.17 13.50
N LYS A 1038 -21.87 -9.86 14.73
CA LYS A 1038 -21.68 -8.59 15.42
C LYS A 1038 -21.03 -8.89 16.80
N ILE A 1039 -19.82 -8.37 17.03
CA ILE A 1039 -19.00 -8.52 18.26
C ILE A 1039 -19.88 -8.57 19.51
N SER A 1040 -19.87 -9.67 20.26
CA SER A 1040 -20.76 -9.88 21.42
C SER A 1040 -20.01 -10.58 22.54
N ILE A 1041 -19.82 -9.87 23.65
CA ILE A 1041 -19.20 -10.37 24.87
C ILE A 1041 -20.20 -11.28 25.60
N ARG A 1042 -19.77 -12.43 26.14
CA ARG A 1042 -20.59 -13.40 26.89
C ARG A 1042 -20.14 -13.55 28.35
N PHE A 1043 -21.03 -14.08 29.19
CA PHE A 1043 -20.74 -14.39 30.60
C PHE A 1043 -20.71 -15.89 30.86
N ALA A 1044 -19.77 -16.31 31.72
CA ALA A 1044 -19.64 -17.66 32.24
C ALA A 1044 -20.49 -17.85 33.50
N GLY A 1045 -21.81 -17.97 33.38
CA GLY A 1045 -22.60 -18.22 34.59
C GLY A 1045 -24.09 -18.09 34.44
N ASP A 1046 -24.74 -18.99 33.68
CA ASP A 1046 -26.15 -19.32 33.89
C ASP A 1046 -26.61 -20.59 33.12
N GLU A 1047 -25.75 -21.61 33.01
CA GLU A 1047 -26.13 -22.86 32.32
C GLU A 1047 -27.06 -23.78 33.14
N LYS A 1048 -27.24 -23.55 34.45
CA LYS A 1048 -27.84 -24.57 35.32
C LYS A 1048 -29.36 -24.56 35.49
N ASN A 1049 -30.10 -23.54 35.04
CA ASN A 1049 -31.53 -23.44 35.37
C ASN A 1049 -32.54 -23.49 34.21
N CYS A 1050 -32.12 -23.59 32.94
CA CYS A 1050 -33.06 -23.72 31.82
C CYS A 1050 -33.16 -25.12 31.19
N CYS A 1051 -32.35 -26.09 31.61
CA CYS A 1051 -32.39 -27.46 31.07
C CYS A 1051 -33.15 -28.44 31.97
N LYS A 1052 -34.48 -28.45 31.88
CA LYS A 1052 -35.27 -29.66 32.16
C LYS A 1052 -36.20 -29.96 30.98
N LYS A 1053 -35.79 -30.96 30.19
CA LYS A 1053 -36.52 -31.65 29.09
C LYS A 1053 -37.64 -32.54 29.68
N PRO A 1054 -38.69 -32.95 28.90
CA PRO A 1054 -38.52 -34.11 28.02
C PRO A 1054 -39.27 -34.10 26.66
N SER A 1055 -38.56 -34.64 25.65
CA SER A 1055 -38.99 -35.53 24.56
C SER A 1055 -40.29 -35.29 23.75
N ARG A 1056 -40.15 -35.07 22.44
CA ARG A 1056 -40.69 -35.98 21.39
C ARG A 1056 -40.08 -35.68 20.02
N PHE A 1057 -39.69 -36.76 19.34
CA PHE A 1057 -39.14 -36.83 17.98
C PHE A 1057 -40.12 -36.36 16.90
N LEU A 1058 -39.59 -35.80 15.80
CA LEU A 1058 -39.84 -36.33 14.44
C LEU A 1058 -38.78 -35.84 13.44
N ARG A 1059 -38.33 -36.79 12.62
CA ARG A 1059 -37.30 -36.74 11.56
C ARG A 1059 -37.84 -36.15 10.25
N PHE A 1060 -36.91 -35.99 9.31
CA PHE A 1060 -37.01 -35.72 7.86
C PHE A 1060 -37.01 -34.23 7.51
N GLY A 1061 -36.26 -33.74 6.54
CA GLY A 1061 -35.48 -34.36 5.48
C GLY A 1061 -35.20 -33.26 4.45
N ILE A 1062 -34.04 -33.33 3.80
CA ILE A 1062 -33.62 -32.43 2.72
C ILE A 1062 -34.70 -32.39 1.63
N SER A 1063 -35.19 -31.20 1.24
CA SER A 1063 -35.59 -30.96 -0.15
C SER A 1063 -35.60 -29.47 -0.50
N SER A 1064 -34.92 -29.20 -1.61
CA SER A 1064 -34.98 -28.03 -2.47
C SER A 1064 -36.40 -27.68 -2.91
N SER A 1065 -36.78 -26.39 -2.91
CA SER A 1065 -37.51 -25.78 -4.04
C SER A 1065 -37.76 -24.28 -3.81
N ARG A 1066 -37.58 -23.53 -4.90
CA ARG A 1066 -37.97 -22.13 -5.11
C ARG A 1066 -39.50 -21.94 -4.98
N PRO A 1067 -39.97 -20.70 -4.74
CA PRO A 1067 -41.38 -20.41 -4.48
C PRO A 1067 -42.19 -20.25 -5.78
N PRO A 1068 -43.53 -20.30 -5.69
CA PRO A 1068 -44.38 -19.52 -6.58
C PRO A 1068 -45.20 -18.50 -5.80
N THR A 1069 -45.14 -17.24 -6.25
CA THR A 1069 -46.24 -16.27 -6.12
C THR A 1069 -47.44 -16.71 -6.95
N PRO A 1070 -48.69 -16.48 -6.49
CA PRO A 1070 -49.49 -15.35 -6.99
C PRO A 1070 -50.24 -14.63 -5.85
N SER A 1071 -50.16 -13.31 -5.71
CA SER A 1071 -51.02 -12.29 -6.32
C SER A 1071 -52.54 -12.45 -6.09
N LEU A 1072 -53.09 -11.47 -5.37
CA LEU A 1072 -54.24 -10.62 -5.72
C LEU A 1072 -55.62 -10.81 -5.04
N LEU A 1073 -56.09 -9.66 -4.52
CA LEU A 1073 -57.47 -9.12 -4.44
C LEU A 1073 -58.42 -9.78 -3.39
N THR A 1074 -59.11 -9.09 -2.48
CA THR A 1074 -59.29 -7.65 -2.22
C THR A 1074 -60.22 -7.37 -1.01
N LEU A 1075 -60.08 -6.13 -0.49
CA LEU A 1075 -61.13 -5.19 -0.05
C LEU A 1075 -61.86 -5.33 1.31
N LEU A 1076 -61.75 -4.20 2.02
CA LEU A 1076 -62.79 -3.44 2.76
C LEU A 1076 -63.02 -3.72 4.27
N THR A 1077 -62.50 -2.74 5.03
CA THR A 1077 -63.18 -1.92 6.08
C THR A 1077 -63.62 -2.53 7.40
N SER A 1078 -62.91 -2.15 8.48
CA SER A 1078 -63.29 -1.08 9.43
C SER A 1078 -62.09 -0.69 10.27
#